data_AF-A0A7S0Z7C1-F1
#
_entry.id   AF-A0A7S0Z7C1-F1
#
_cell.length_a   1.000
_cell.length_b   1.000
_cell.length_c   1.000
_cell.angle_alpha   90.00
_cell.angle_beta   90.00
_cell.angle_gamma   90.00
#
_symmetry.space_group_name_H-M   'P 1'
#
loop_
_entity.id
_entity.type
_entity.pdbx_description
1 polymer ?
#
loop_
_entity_poly.entity_id
_entity_poly.type
_entity_poly.pdbx_seq_one_letter_code
_entity_poly.pdbx_strand_id
1 'polypeptide(L)'
;MTTTTTMSAFASRVSLAGASASRATTASNERRAMRCGPMRATSRARVSSSFAATTRARGDGGVDGVIRAFACARVRGQAMTRGAFAREDGETDAAKERRRRVARATPRFSSTSSRATGAVDELKEVLNQSISAMTTVTPPFYSEGVIEDSETLSDYEVDALVTDDAVFNAEMSWLAFNWRVLAMAADESVPIFERLRFVAISARNLDEFFAKRVGAIKRQDAAGVENLVKRRGRSVWTPALTLQNVATEVERQVDVQAALLENHIVPALREHDIRLEHYSELSEDVQKELAKYFEEQIEPVLDPRAIDPCHPFPFLGSLSLSIAVEIEDAFKQEKFAIVSVPAPLDRWIRVHKDSSGDDVQRFIPLEQVIEANMEKLFKGCNIVATHVFRVTRNADIERNEDEAEDLLEMMADEVRERRFASFVRLEVQDTMPSYIRDKLVDSLDGITQTDVITVPHRAPLGFGSIDSLPVDFGMDVSLIYPHWAPRTHPRLEQVRGDERSIFAAIRDGDILVHHPYVSFATSTQAFIEEASRDPNVLSIKSTLYRTSNNSPIVNALIKAAENGKQVAVLVELKARFDEARNVGFAQRLETAGCNVAYGVKGVKTHSKASLVVRREGSKLVKYVHIGTGNYNPSTAGIYTDFGLFSCDEEMGNDVVN
;
A
#
# COMPACT_ATOMS: atom_id res chain seq x y z
N MET A 1 -39.08 -48.03 -38.73
CA MET A 1 -38.12 -49.16 -38.81
C MET A 1 -37.22 -49.13 -37.57
N THR A 2 -36.81 -50.32 -37.14
CA THR A 2 -35.76 -50.65 -36.16
C THR A 2 -34.36 -50.13 -36.62
N THR A 3 -33.27 -49.98 -35.82
CA THR A 3 -32.97 -50.28 -34.39
C THR A 3 -31.64 -49.63 -33.92
N THR A 4 -31.56 -49.30 -32.62
CA THR A 4 -30.43 -49.34 -31.63
C THR A 4 -28.94 -49.60 -32.00
N THR A 5 -28.04 -48.82 -31.34
CA THR A 5 -26.77 -49.26 -30.63
C THR A 5 -25.56 -49.64 -31.53
N THR A 6 -24.24 -49.56 -31.20
CA THR A 6 -23.34 -49.47 -29.99
C THR A 6 -22.10 -48.61 -30.39
N MET A 7 -21.35 -47.82 -29.60
CA MET A 7 -20.51 -48.01 -28.37
C MET A 7 -19.21 -48.85 -28.52
N SER A 8 -18.09 -48.32 -27.98
CA SER A 8 -16.75 -48.96 -27.73
C SER A 8 -15.83 -49.14 -28.96
N ALA A 9 -14.47 -49.20 -28.86
CA ALA A 9 -13.52 -48.80 -27.82
C ALA A 9 -12.03 -48.83 -28.30
N PHE A 10 -11.14 -48.20 -27.51
CA PHE A 10 -9.72 -48.53 -27.24
C PHE A 10 -8.64 -48.66 -28.36
N ALA A 11 -7.68 -47.74 -28.27
CA ALA A 11 -6.23 -47.98 -28.08
C ALA A 11 -5.26 -48.30 -29.25
N SER A 12 -4.18 -47.49 -29.26
CA SER A 12 -2.77 -47.84 -29.48
C SER A 12 -2.28 -48.34 -30.85
N ARG A 13 -1.39 -47.55 -31.47
CA ARG A 13 -0.07 -48.02 -31.94
C ARG A 13 0.95 -46.90 -32.12
N VAL A 14 2.22 -47.23 -31.90
CA VAL A 14 3.40 -46.36 -32.02
C VAL A 14 4.29 -46.86 -33.17
N SER A 15 4.86 -45.95 -33.96
CA SER A 15 6.05 -46.17 -34.80
C SER A 15 6.70 -44.80 -35.08
N LEU A 16 7.86 -44.44 -34.55
CA LEU A 16 9.23 -44.88 -34.88
C LEU A 16 9.75 -44.43 -36.27
N ALA A 17 10.44 -43.28 -36.28
CA ALA A 17 11.63 -42.93 -37.08
C ALA A 17 12.17 -41.57 -36.61
N GLY A 18 13.48 -41.31 -36.42
CA GLY A 18 14.65 -42.19 -36.45
C GLY A 18 15.95 -41.45 -36.09
N ALA A 19 17.06 -42.19 -35.95
CA ALA A 19 18.49 -41.81 -35.94
C ALA A 19 18.88 -40.33 -35.64
N SER A 20 19.45 -39.96 -34.48
CA SER A 20 20.74 -40.34 -33.86
C SER A 20 22.00 -39.63 -34.40
N ALA A 21 22.67 -38.86 -33.53
CA ALA A 21 24.11 -38.59 -33.59
C ALA A 21 24.64 -38.41 -32.15
N SER A 22 25.82 -38.96 -31.84
CA SER A 22 26.42 -38.91 -30.50
C SER A 22 27.82 -38.31 -30.52
N ARG A 23 28.22 -37.70 -29.41
CA ARG A 23 29.62 -37.58 -28.97
C ARG A 23 29.64 -37.60 -27.45
N ALA A 24 30.68 -38.19 -26.89
CA ALA A 24 30.84 -38.40 -25.45
C ALA A 24 32.26 -38.06 -25.00
N THR A 25 32.38 -37.65 -23.75
CA THR A 25 33.68 -37.46 -23.06
C THR A 25 33.56 -37.90 -21.60
N THR A 26 34.25 -38.99 -21.28
CA THR A 26 34.66 -39.39 -19.92
C THR A 26 35.76 -38.43 -19.41
N ALA A 27 36.14 -38.32 -18.13
CA ALA A 27 35.89 -39.08 -16.89
C ALA A 27 35.82 -38.07 -15.69
N SER A 28 35.85 -38.38 -14.39
CA SER A 28 36.25 -39.57 -13.61
C SER A 28 35.59 -39.62 -12.21
N ASN A 29 35.81 -40.71 -11.45
CA ASN A 29 35.34 -40.90 -10.07
C ASN A 29 36.42 -40.54 -9.03
N GLU A 30 36.01 -40.12 -7.82
CA GLU A 30 36.26 -40.81 -6.53
C GLU A 30 35.52 -40.07 -5.39
N ARG A 31 34.46 -40.63 -4.80
CA ARG A 31 34.44 -41.66 -3.73
C ARG A 31 35.18 -41.29 -2.44
N ARG A 32 34.41 -40.88 -1.43
CA ARG A 32 34.56 -41.45 -0.07
C ARG A 32 33.20 -41.60 0.59
N ALA A 33 33.01 -42.66 1.37
CA ALA A 33 31.72 -43.02 1.96
C ALA A 33 31.90 -43.56 3.37
N MET A 34 30.92 -43.33 4.25
CA MET A 34 30.66 -44.19 5.40
C MET A 34 29.18 -44.14 5.78
N ARG A 35 28.63 -45.31 6.15
CA ARG A 35 27.31 -45.46 6.80
C ARG A 35 27.53 -45.68 8.29
N CYS A 36 26.55 -45.32 9.13
CA CYS A 36 25.76 -46.28 9.93
C CYS A 36 25.05 -45.66 11.14
N GLY A 37 23.85 -46.15 11.45
CA GLY A 37 23.33 -46.22 12.82
C GLY A 37 22.33 -45.13 13.26
N PRO A 38 21.11 -45.50 13.71
CA PRO A 38 20.17 -44.57 14.33
C PRO A 38 20.29 -44.53 15.87
N MET A 39 19.78 -43.46 16.49
CA MET A 39 19.49 -43.43 17.94
C MET A 39 18.04 -43.00 18.22
N ARG A 40 17.59 -43.26 19.45
CA ARG A 40 16.17 -43.28 19.86
C ARG A 40 15.69 -41.95 20.44
N ALA A 41 14.37 -41.76 20.40
CA ALA A 41 13.67 -40.69 21.11
C ALA A 41 13.55 -40.93 22.63
N THR A 42 13.46 -39.84 23.39
CA THR A 42 13.05 -39.80 24.81
C THR A 42 12.26 -38.51 25.12
N SER A 43 11.36 -38.59 26.11
CA SER A 43 10.74 -37.49 26.90
C SER A 43 10.52 -36.13 26.20
N ARG A 44 9.29 -35.75 25.82
CA ARG A 44 8.26 -35.18 26.73
C ARG A 44 8.82 -34.25 27.82
N ALA A 45 8.61 -32.94 27.65
CA ALA A 45 8.45 -31.99 28.73
C ALA A 45 7.10 -31.26 28.57
N ARG A 46 6.30 -31.16 29.64
CA ARG A 46 5.15 -30.25 29.72
C ARG A 46 5.60 -29.02 30.49
N VAL A 47 5.35 -27.82 29.98
CA VAL A 47 5.41 -26.58 30.75
C VAL A 47 4.00 -26.03 30.86
N SER A 48 3.51 -25.88 32.08
CA SER A 48 2.17 -25.36 32.39
C SER A 48 2.27 -23.89 32.81
N SER A 49 1.76 -22.97 31.99
CA SER A 49 1.65 -21.55 32.33
C SER A 49 0.39 -21.29 33.17
N SER A 50 0.56 -21.27 34.49
CA SER A 50 -0.49 -20.80 35.41
C SER A 50 -0.56 -19.27 35.41
N PHE A 51 -1.51 -18.70 34.68
CA PHE A 51 -1.81 -17.27 34.78
C PHE A 51 -2.52 -16.97 36.11
N ALA A 52 -1.94 -16.09 36.92
CA ALA A 52 -2.58 -15.56 38.12
C ALA A 52 -3.57 -14.44 37.74
N ALA A 53 -4.77 -14.47 38.29
CA ALA A 53 -5.75 -13.40 38.14
C ALA A 53 -5.57 -12.34 39.22
N THR A 54 -5.57 -11.05 38.84
CA THR A 54 -5.49 -9.91 39.77
C THR A 54 -6.77 -9.09 39.69
N THR A 55 -7.52 -9.04 40.78
CA THR A 55 -8.85 -8.41 40.85
C THR A 55 -8.82 -7.06 41.58
N ARG A 56 -9.31 -5.99 40.92
CA ARG A 56 -9.86 -4.77 41.54
C ARG A 56 -11.08 -4.34 40.70
N ALA A 57 -12.32 -4.34 41.21
CA ALA A 57 -12.88 -3.42 42.21
C ALA A 57 -12.82 -1.97 41.70
N ARG A 58 -13.84 -1.48 40.97
CA ARG A 58 -15.12 -0.90 41.47
C ARG A 58 -14.93 0.25 42.46
N GLY A 59 -15.47 1.41 42.09
CA GLY A 59 -15.72 2.56 42.96
C GLY A 59 -16.73 3.49 42.27
N ASP A 60 -17.99 3.43 42.70
CA ASP A 60 -19.03 4.41 42.32
C ASP A 60 -18.88 5.69 43.16
N GLY A 61 -19.29 6.84 42.62
CA GLY A 61 -19.33 8.10 43.37
C GLY A 61 -19.49 9.35 42.51
N GLY A 62 -20.73 9.67 42.13
CA GLY A 62 -21.10 11.02 41.67
C GLY A 62 -21.67 11.87 42.82
N VAL A 63 -21.78 13.19 42.62
CA VAL A 63 -22.77 14.11 43.22
C VAL A 63 -22.73 15.46 42.46
N ASP A 64 -23.83 16.20 42.53
CA ASP A 64 -24.14 17.40 41.76
C ASP A 64 -23.24 18.65 41.95
N GLY A 65 -23.08 19.43 40.88
CA GLY A 65 -23.89 20.64 40.75
C GLY A 65 -23.26 22.04 40.83
N VAL A 66 -24.17 23.03 40.77
CA VAL A 66 -24.02 24.48 40.98
C VAL A 66 -23.45 25.33 39.81
N ILE A 67 -24.41 25.87 39.06
CA ILE A 67 -24.32 27.06 38.19
C ILE A 67 -23.76 28.28 38.93
N ARG A 68 -22.89 29.07 38.29
CA ARG A 68 -22.89 30.55 38.43
C ARG A 68 -22.25 31.27 37.25
N ALA A 69 -22.76 32.47 36.95
CA ALA A 69 -22.32 33.30 35.83
C ALA A 69 -21.93 34.71 36.29
N PHE A 70 -20.90 35.27 35.65
CA PHE A 70 -20.63 36.72 35.49
C PHE A 70 -19.96 36.86 34.10
N ALA A 71 -20.38 37.68 33.14
CA ALA A 71 -21.08 38.98 33.09
C ALA A 71 -20.14 40.23 33.07
N CYS A 72 -19.81 40.65 31.85
CA CYS A 72 -19.65 42.04 31.38
C CYS A 72 -18.52 42.94 31.91
N ALA A 73 -17.64 43.38 30.99
CA ALA A 73 -17.14 44.76 30.92
C ALA A 73 -16.73 45.12 29.47
N ARG A 74 -16.65 46.43 29.14
CA ARG A 74 -16.49 46.97 27.77
C ARG A 74 -15.87 48.37 27.83
N VAL A 75 -14.91 48.72 26.94
CA VAL A 75 -14.42 50.09 26.56
C VAL A 75 -13.21 49.88 25.61
N ARG A 76 -13.18 50.35 24.35
CA ARG A 76 -12.91 51.72 23.79
C ARG A 76 -11.52 52.29 24.17
N GLY A 77 -10.70 52.86 23.27
CA GLY A 77 -10.77 53.02 21.80
C GLY A 77 -9.82 54.13 21.29
N GLN A 78 -9.71 54.32 19.96
CA GLN A 78 -8.95 55.38 19.22
C GLN A 78 -7.39 55.30 19.33
N ALA A 79 -6.51 55.46 18.33
CA ALA A 79 -6.49 55.96 16.93
C ALA A 79 -5.93 57.40 16.73
N MET A 80 -4.80 57.56 15.99
CA MET A 80 -4.50 58.67 15.04
C MET A 80 -3.08 58.61 14.40
N THR A 81 -2.99 58.66 13.05
CA THR A 81 -2.14 59.52 12.15
C THR A 81 -0.61 59.77 12.39
N ARG A 82 0.28 60.16 11.43
CA ARG A 82 0.16 60.61 10.00
C ARG A 82 1.54 60.66 9.25
N GLY A 83 1.53 60.45 7.92
CA GLY A 83 2.45 61.05 6.91
C GLY A 83 3.88 60.50 6.74
N ALA A 84 4.70 60.90 5.75
CA ALA A 84 4.49 61.47 4.39
C ALA A 84 5.87 61.72 3.67
N PHE A 85 5.87 62.11 2.38
CA PHE A 85 7.01 62.39 1.44
C PHE A 85 7.75 61.15 0.86
N ALA A 86 8.12 60.98 -0.43
CA ALA A 86 7.88 61.59 -1.77
C ALA A 86 9.13 62.10 -2.55
N ARG A 87 9.04 62.05 -3.90
CA ARG A 87 9.97 62.51 -4.98
C ARG A 87 11.05 61.51 -5.45
N GLU A 88 11.18 61.14 -6.75
CA GLU A 88 11.25 61.87 -8.06
C GLU A 88 12.65 62.50 -8.27
N ASP A 89 13.52 62.25 -9.28
CA ASP A 89 13.61 61.38 -10.51
C ASP A 89 15.14 61.17 -10.88
N GLY A 90 15.68 60.54 -11.95
CA GLY A 90 15.22 59.80 -13.16
C GLY A 90 16.39 59.51 -14.18
N GLU A 91 16.13 58.75 -15.27
CA GLU A 91 16.98 58.50 -16.49
C GLU A 91 18.37 57.78 -16.35
N THR A 92 19.04 57.19 -17.37
CA THR A 92 18.78 56.95 -18.82
C THR A 92 19.31 55.56 -19.31
N ASP A 93 19.28 55.29 -20.63
CA ASP A 93 19.28 53.95 -21.26
C ASP A 93 20.63 53.39 -21.82
N ALA A 94 20.62 52.10 -22.20
CA ALA A 94 21.36 51.43 -23.29
C ALA A 94 22.91 51.50 -23.38
N ALA A 95 23.60 50.46 -22.85
CA ALA A 95 24.83 49.89 -23.49
C ALA A 95 25.35 48.54 -22.91
N LYS A 96 24.52 47.49 -22.70
CA LYS A 96 25.05 46.09 -22.56
C LYS A 96 24.05 44.96 -22.89
N GLU A 97 23.23 45.20 -23.90
CA GLU A 97 22.29 44.26 -24.52
C GLU A 97 23.00 43.09 -25.26
N ARG A 98 23.74 42.23 -24.52
CA ARG A 98 24.42 41.04 -25.10
C ARG A 98 24.91 39.97 -24.09
N ARG A 99 24.23 39.78 -22.95
CA ARG A 99 24.56 38.68 -21.99
C ARG A 99 23.39 38.26 -21.06
N ARG A 100 22.20 37.98 -21.62
CA ARG A 100 21.05 37.40 -20.88
C ARG A 100 20.30 36.31 -21.66
N ARG A 101 20.75 35.06 -21.51
CA ARG A 101 19.93 33.83 -21.52
C ARG A 101 20.59 32.83 -20.57
N VAL A 102 19.78 32.01 -19.89
CA VAL A 102 20.18 31.06 -18.83
C VAL A 102 20.82 31.71 -17.60
N ALA A 103 19.98 32.19 -16.69
CA ALA A 103 20.32 32.43 -15.28
C ALA A 103 19.06 32.17 -14.43
N ARG A 104 19.19 31.45 -13.31
CA ARG A 104 18.08 31.10 -12.42
C ARG A 104 17.45 32.35 -11.79
N ALA A 105 16.13 32.35 -11.64
CA ALA A 105 15.41 33.27 -10.77
C ALA A 105 14.92 32.51 -9.53
N THR A 106 15.50 32.80 -8.36
CA THR A 106 15.00 32.36 -7.06
C THR A 106 14.51 33.58 -6.29
N PRO A 107 13.22 33.65 -5.90
CA PRO A 107 12.68 34.81 -5.20
C PRO A 107 13.18 34.86 -3.75
N ARG A 108 13.69 36.02 -3.31
CA ARG A 108 13.93 36.30 -1.88
C ARG A 108 12.66 36.88 -1.25
N PHE A 109 12.19 36.26 -0.18
CA PHE A 109 10.99 36.70 0.55
C PHE A 109 11.31 37.81 1.56
N SER A 110 10.59 38.93 1.46
CA SER A 110 10.48 39.96 2.52
C SER A 110 9.09 39.88 3.15
N SER A 111 8.98 40.04 4.48
CA SER A 111 7.80 39.61 5.26
C SER A 111 6.71 40.68 5.46
N THR A 112 5.48 40.33 5.11
CA THR A 112 4.22 40.92 5.62
C THR A 112 3.09 39.89 5.55
N SER A 113 2.10 40.00 6.44
CA SER A 113 1.15 38.92 6.78
C SER A 113 -0.08 38.82 5.87
N SER A 114 0.12 38.66 4.57
CA SER A 114 -0.97 38.40 3.60
C SER A 114 -0.62 37.33 2.55
N ARG A 115 0.34 36.44 2.86
CA ARG A 115 0.88 35.44 1.91
C ARG A 115 0.29 34.03 1.98
N ALA A 116 -0.40 33.66 3.06
CA ALA A 116 -0.77 32.27 3.31
C ALA A 116 -1.62 31.66 2.18
N THR A 117 -2.68 32.35 1.76
CA THR A 117 -3.53 31.92 0.64
C THR A 117 -2.78 31.88 -0.69
N GLY A 118 -1.94 32.88 -0.97
CA GLY A 118 -1.17 32.96 -2.22
C GLY A 118 -0.25 31.74 -2.43
N ALA A 119 0.40 31.24 -1.37
CA ALA A 119 1.22 30.04 -1.46
C ALA A 119 0.39 28.75 -1.68
N VAL A 120 -0.80 28.66 -1.07
CA VAL A 120 -1.72 27.55 -1.35
C VAL A 120 -2.18 27.61 -2.80
N ASP A 121 -2.54 28.80 -3.30
CA ASP A 121 -3.03 28.99 -4.66
C ASP A 121 -1.92 28.79 -5.69
N GLU A 122 -0.66 29.13 -5.39
CA GLU A 122 0.53 28.73 -6.17
C GLU A 122 0.69 27.19 -6.22
N LEU A 123 0.51 26.46 -5.11
CA LEU A 123 0.56 24.99 -5.14
C LEU A 123 -0.66 24.37 -5.85
N LYS A 124 -1.86 24.91 -5.68
CA LYS A 124 -3.04 24.52 -6.47
C LYS A 124 -2.80 24.81 -7.95
N GLU A 125 -2.13 25.90 -8.30
CA GLU A 125 -1.73 26.19 -9.68
C GLU A 125 -0.71 25.16 -10.17
N VAL A 126 0.35 24.81 -9.41
CA VAL A 126 1.29 23.73 -9.77
C VAL A 126 0.58 22.39 -9.94
N LEU A 127 -0.41 22.07 -9.10
CA LEU A 127 -1.18 20.83 -9.15
C LEU A 127 -2.11 20.81 -10.38
N ASN A 128 -2.80 21.91 -10.66
CA ASN A 128 -3.60 22.10 -11.88
C ASN A 128 -2.74 22.14 -13.14
N GLN A 129 -1.53 22.72 -13.08
CA GLN A 129 -0.54 22.72 -14.15
C GLN A 129 0.04 21.31 -14.36
N SER A 130 0.26 20.49 -13.33
CA SER A 130 0.64 19.08 -13.49
C SER A 130 -0.51 18.29 -14.13
N ILE A 131 -1.76 18.46 -13.65
CA ILE A 131 -2.93 17.81 -14.25
C ILE A 131 -3.09 18.20 -15.73
N SER A 132 -2.96 19.49 -16.05
CA SER A 132 -2.99 20.01 -17.41
C SER A 132 -1.79 19.53 -18.24
N ALA A 133 -0.57 19.55 -17.70
CA ALA A 133 0.62 19.04 -18.36
C ALA A 133 0.48 17.54 -18.66
N MET A 134 -0.15 16.75 -17.79
CA MET A 134 -0.50 15.36 -18.07
C MET A 134 -1.57 15.21 -19.15
N THR A 135 -2.53 16.12 -19.31
CA THR A 135 -3.34 16.16 -20.55
C THR A 135 -2.53 16.51 -21.80
N THR A 136 -1.26 16.91 -21.66
CA THR A 136 -0.30 17.13 -22.76
C THR A 136 0.90 16.17 -22.80
N VAL A 137 1.02 15.20 -21.88
CA VAL A 137 2.02 14.10 -21.95
C VAL A 137 1.40 12.69 -21.84
N THR A 138 0.11 12.60 -21.56
CA THR A 138 -0.72 11.42 -21.76
C THR A 138 -1.51 11.66 -23.06
N PRO A 139 -1.06 11.17 -24.23
CA PRO A 139 -1.84 11.27 -25.48
C PRO A 139 -3.13 10.46 -25.36
N PRO A 140 -4.30 10.86 -25.90
CA PRO A 140 -4.53 12.02 -26.74
C PRO A 140 -4.51 13.34 -25.99
N PHE A 141 -3.94 14.32 -26.67
CA PHE A 141 -3.83 15.72 -26.24
C PHE A 141 -5.16 16.49 -26.35
N TYR A 142 -6.29 15.78 -26.47
CA TYR A 142 -7.57 16.35 -26.88
C TYR A 142 -8.75 15.44 -26.47
N SER A 143 -9.84 16.05 -26.00
CA SER A 143 -11.11 15.36 -25.70
C SER A 143 -12.23 15.97 -26.54
N GLU A 144 -12.34 15.54 -27.81
CA GLU A 144 -13.40 16.01 -28.72
C GLU A 144 -14.73 15.28 -28.41
N GLY A 145 -15.28 15.60 -27.23
CA GLY A 145 -16.43 14.92 -26.65
C GLY A 145 -16.11 13.54 -26.06
N VAL A 146 -17.17 12.83 -25.70
CA VAL A 146 -17.17 11.36 -25.64
C VAL A 146 -17.71 10.89 -26.98
N ILE A 147 -17.07 9.92 -27.62
CA ILE A 147 -17.69 9.23 -28.76
C ILE A 147 -18.81 8.36 -28.19
N GLU A 148 -20.06 8.84 -28.27
CA GLU A 148 -21.22 8.17 -27.69
C GLU A 148 -21.60 6.87 -28.43
N ASP A 149 -21.14 6.70 -29.68
CA ASP A 149 -21.43 5.52 -30.50
C ASP A 149 -20.50 4.33 -30.17
N SER A 150 -20.95 3.45 -29.27
CA SER A 150 -20.32 2.15 -29.04
C SER A 150 -20.27 1.25 -30.29
N GLU A 151 -21.11 1.49 -31.29
CA GLU A 151 -21.11 0.76 -32.57
C GLU A 151 -19.86 1.08 -33.42
N THR A 152 -19.19 2.21 -33.20
CA THR A 152 -17.97 2.55 -33.96
C THR A 152 -16.76 1.74 -33.54
N LEU A 153 -16.64 1.35 -32.25
CA LEU A 153 -15.47 0.66 -31.71
C LEU A 153 -15.32 -0.79 -32.18
N SER A 154 -16.39 -1.45 -32.63
CA SER A 154 -16.34 -2.82 -33.17
C SER A 154 -15.66 -2.92 -34.54
N ASP A 155 -15.55 -1.82 -35.29
CA ASP A 155 -14.97 -1.79 -36.63
C ASP A 155 -13.45 -1.55 -36.64
N TYR A 156 -12.86 -1.24 -35.47
CA TYR A 156 -11.42 -1.05 -35.32
C TYR A 156 -10.72 -2.35 -34.95
N GLU A 157 -9.75 -2.77 -35.77
CA GLU A 157 -8.78 -3.81 -35.41
C GLU A 157 -8.05 -3.45 -34.11
N VAL A 158 -7.86 -4.44 -33.21
CA VAL A 158 -7.26 -4.20 -31.89
C VAL A 158 -5.86 -3.58 -32.02
N ASP A 159 -5.04 -4.07 -32.96
CA ASP A 159 -3.70 -3.52 -33.22
C ASP A 159 -3.73 -2.07 -33.73
N ALA A 160 -4.82 -1.63 -34.39
CA ALA A 160 -4.99 -0.21 -34.74
C ALA A 160 -5.20 0.62 -33.48
N LEU A 161 -6.18 0.23 -32.63
CA LEU A 161 -6.47 0.91 -31.36
C LEU A 161 -5.23 1.04 -30.47
N VAL A 162 -4.43 -0.02 -30.25
CA VAL A 162 -3.22 0.07 -29.41
C VAL A 162 -2.04 0.82 -30.07
N THR A 163 -2.26 1.47 -31.21
CA THR A 163 -1.30 2.37 -31.88
C THR A 163 -1.87 3.75 -32.20
N ASP A 164 -3.14 3.98 -31.91
CA ASP A 164 -3.78 5.26 -32.14
C ASP A 164 -3.21 6.30 -31.16
N ASP A 165 -2.97 7.52 -31.65
CA ASP A 165 -2.61 8.66 -30.79
C ASP A 165 -3.78 9.01 -29.81
N ALA A 166 -4.96 8.41 -30.02
CA ALA A 166 -6.11 8.37 -29.13
C ALA A 166 -6.03 7.40 -27.92
N VAL A 167 -4.91 6.69 -27.69
CA VAL A 167 -4.76 5.79 -26.53
C VAL A 167 -3.70 6.25 -25.50
N PHE A 168 -4.18 6.48 -24.27
CA PHE A 168 -3.40 6.87 -23.10
C PHE A 168 -2.36 5.83 -22.67
N ASN A 169 -1.10 6.28 -22.54
CA ASN A 169 -0.05 5.53 -21.85
C ASN A 169 -0.52 5.18 -20.42
N ALA A 170 -0.50 3.90 -20.08
CA ALA A 170 -1.14 3.37 -18.87
C ALA A 170 -0.42 3.76 -17.58
N GLU A 171 0.86 4.12 -17.65
CA GLU A 171 1.71 4.53 -16.54
C GLU A 171 1.47 6.00 -16.21
N MET A 172 1.50 6.88 -17.22
CA MET A 172 1.17 8.30 -17.09
C MET A 172 -0.29 8.51 -16.70
N SER A 173 -1.22 7.72 -17.26
CA SER A 173 -2.64 7.73 -16.84
C SER A 173 -2.82 7.31 -15.37
N TRP A 174 -2.01 6.37 -14.88
CA TRP A 174 -1.99 6.01 -13.46
C TRP A 174 -1.37 7.12 -12.59
N LEU A 175 -0.29 7.78 -13.05
CA LEU A 175 0.30 8.93 -12.35
C LEU A 175 -0.69 10.10 -12.27
N ALA A 176 -1.50 10.32 -13.31
CA ALA A 176 -2.59 11.28 -13.34
C ALA A 176 -3.76 10.92 -12.39
N PHE A 177 -4.01 9.63 -12.15
CA PHE A 177 -4.85 9.21 -11.03
C PHE A 177 -4.21 9.59 -9.69
N ASN A 178 -2.90 9.38 -9.49
CA ASN A 178 -2.26 9.68 -8.21
C ASN A 178 -2.21 11.19 -7.89
N TRP A 179 -2.07 12.05 -8.90
CA TRP A 179 -2.24 13.49 -8.71
C TRP A 179 -3.66 13.88 -8.25
N ARG A 180 -4.71 13.17 -8.68
CA ARG A 180 -6.07 13.39 -8.16
C ARG A 180 -6.22 12.94 -6.70
N VAL A 181 -5.41 11.99 -6.23
CA VAL A 181 -5.29 11.66 -4.80
C VAL A 181 -4.56 12.78 -4.05
N LEU A 182 -3.46 13.31 -4.60
CA LEU A 182 -2.71 14.41 -4.00
C LEU A 182 -3.49 15.74 -3.99
N ALA A 183 -4.40 15.96 -4.95
CA ALA A 183 -5.32 17.11 -4.97
C ALA A 183 -6.19 17.18 -3.71
N MET A 184 -6.61 16.04 -3.16
CA MET A 184 -7.38 15.98 -1.90
C MET A 184 -6.56 16.41 -0.66
N ALA A 185 -5.22 16.48 -0.75
CA ALA A 185 -4.37 17.09 0.29
C ALA A 185 -4.19 18.61 0.10
N ALA A 186 -4.37 19.11 -1.13
CA ALA A 186 -4.34 20.54 -1.45
C ALA A 186 -5.69 21.25 -1.21
N ASP A 187 -6.80 20.51 -1.24
CA ASP A 187 -8.14 21.01 -0.92
C ASP A 187 -8.26 21.38 0.57
N GLU A 188 -8.58 22.64 0.85
CA GLU A 188 -8.73 23.18 2.20
C GLU A 188 -10.11 22.91 2.82
N SER A 189 -11.07 22.40 2.03
CA SER A 189 -12.36 21.89 2.54
C SER A 189 -12.26 20.47 3.14
N VAL A 190 -11.13 19.79 2.90
CA VAL A 190 -10.82 18.48 3.47
C VAL A 190 -10.24 18.66 4.90
N PRO A 191 -10.73 17.91 5.91
CA PRO A 191 -10.20 17.96 7.28
C PRO A 191 -8.68 17.72 7.34
N ILE A 192 -7.97 18.42 8.24
CA ILE A 192 -6.50 18.53 8.16
C ILE A 192 -5.75 17.20 8.31
N PHE A 193 -6.27 16.27 9.12
CA PHE A 193 -5.69 14.93 9.26
C PHE A 193 -6.02 14.04 8.05
N GLU A 194 -7.15 14.26 7.38
CA GLU A 194 -7.47 13.59 6.12
C GLU A 194 -6.60 14.13 4.97
N ARG A 195 -6.24 15.43 4.97
CA ARG A 195 -5.23 15.99 4.04
C ARG A 195 -3.87 15.32 4.23
N LEU A 196 -3.42 15.17 5.48
CA LEU A 196 -2.21 14.41 5.82
C LEU A 196 -2.29 12.95 5.32
N ARG A 197 -3.45 12.33 5.50
CA ARG A 197 -3.75 10.98 5.02
C ARG A 197 -3.73 10.87 3.50
N PHE A 198 -4.18 11.88 2.75
CA PHE A 198 -4.10 11.89 1.29
C PHE A 198 -2.65 12.00 0.78
N VAL A 199 -1.77 12.75 1.47
CA VAL A 199 -0.32 12.69 1.23
C VAL A 199 0.17 11.24 1.42
N ALA A 200 -0.14 10.62 2.56
CA ALA A 200 0.26 9.24 2.86
C ALA A 200 -0.27 8.20 1.86
N ILE A 201 -1.53 8.31 1.42
CA ILE A 201 -2.13 7.44 0.40
C ILE A 201 -1.44 7.64 -0.94
N SER A 202 -1.20 8.89 -1.37
CA SER A 202 -0.52 9.16 -2.65
C SER A 202 0.92 8.62 -2.68
N ALA A 203 1.60 8.56 -1.54
CA ALA A 203 2.91 7.95 -1.41
C ALA A 203 2.86 6.40 -1.35
N ARG A 204 1.90 5.81 -0.63
CA ARG A 204 1.66 4.35 -0.65
C ARG A 204 1.24 3.84 -2.04
N ASN A 205 0.54 4.66 -2.80
CA ASN A 205 0.26 4.40 -4.21
C ASN A 205 1.56 4.34 -5.03
N LEU A 206 2.49 5.30 -4.84
CA LEU A 206 3.81 5.27 -5.47
C LEU A 206 4.64 4.06 -5.02
N ASP A 207 4.57 3.64 -3.76
CA ASP A 207 5.19 2.40 -3.27
C ASP A 207 4.70 1.19 -4.09
N GLU A 208 3.39 1.01 -4.30
CA GLU A 208 2.85 -0.06 -5.15
C GLU A 208 3.24 0.10 -6.64
N PHE A 209 3.20 1.32 -7.17
CA PHE A 209 3.53 1.60 -8.57
C PHE A 209 4.98 1.24 -8.90
N PHE A 210 5.93 1.61 -8.05
CA PHE A 210 7.33 1.22 -8.24
C PHE A 210 7.51 -0.29 -8.06
N ALA A 211 6.97 -0.85 -6.98
CA ALA A 211 7.08 -2.28 -6.70
C ALA A 211 6.47 -3.19 -7.77
N LYS A 212 5.52 -2.71 -8.59
CA LYS A 212 4.88 -3.52 -9.65
C LYS A 212 5.16 -3.03 -11.07
N ARG A 213 4.81 -1.79 -11.41
CA ARG A 213 4.89 -1.29 -12.79
C ARG A 213 6.31 -0.97 -13.19
N VAL A 214 7.05 -0.19 -12.39
CA VAL A 214 8.46 0.12 -12.68
C VAL A 214 9.29 -1.17 -12.72
N GLY A 215 9.04 -2.10 -11.79
CA GLY A 215 9.59 -3.47 -11.85
C GLY A 215 9.34 -4.17 -13.19
N ALA A 216 8.08 -4.25 -13.65
CA ALA A 216 7.74 -4.88 -14.93
C ALA A 216 8.36 -4.17 -16.15
N ILE A 217 8.38 -2.84 -16.18
CA ILE A 217 8.97 -2.06 -17.28
C ILE A 217 10.48 -2.29 -17.36
N LYS A 218 11.18 -2.34 -16.22
CA LYS A 218 12.62 -2.67 -16.17
C LYS A 218 12.90 -4.11 -16.61
N ARG A 219 12.00 -5.07 -16.35
CA ARG A 219 12.10 -6.43 -16.91
C ARG A 219 11.93 -6.44 -18.44
N GLN A 220 11.05 -5.61 -18.99
CA GLN A 220 10.87 -5.45 -20.46
C GLN A 220 12.08 -4.79 -21.13
N ASP A 221 12.69 -3.79 -20.48
CA ASP A 221 13.90 -3.11 -20.96
C ASP A 221 15.09 -4.08 -21.00
N ALA A 222 15.36 -4.76 -19.87
CA ALA A 222 16.45 -5.74 -19.74
C ALA A 222 16.29 -6.97 -20.67
N ALA A 223 15.05 -7.36 -21.00
CA ALA A 223 14.77 -8.42 -21.96
C ALA A 223 14.89 -7.98 -23.45
N GLY A 224 15.28 -6.72 -23.71
CA GLY A 224 15.50 -6.23 -25.07
C GLY A 224 14.21 -6.10 -25.91
N VAL A 225 13.08 -5.78 -25.27
CA VAL A 225 11.75 -5.72 -25.92
C VAL A 225 11.55 -4.42 -26.74
N GLU A 226 12.63 -3.82 -27.24
CA GLU A 226 12.67 -2.63 -28.12
C GLU A 226 11.90 -2.80 -29.45
N ASN A 227 11.39 -4.00 -29.74
CA ASN A 227 10.70 -4.32 -30.99
C ASN A 227 9.28 -3.71 -31.10
N LEU A 228 8.77 -3.03 -30.05
CA LEU A 228 7.53 -2.25 -30.13
C LEU A 228 7.57 -1.20 -31.25
N VAL A 229 8.58 -0.32 -31.26
CA VAL A 229 8.75 0.74 -32.26
C VAL A 229 8.85 0.18 -33.69
N LYS A 230 9.46 -1.01 -33.86
CA LYS A 230 9.62 -1.66 -35.17
C LYS A 230 8.34 -2.28 -35.74
N ARG A 231 7.28 -2.43 -34.94
CA ARG A 231 5.97 -2.94 -35.39
C ARG A 231 4.85 -1.91 -35.31
N ARG A 232 4.92 -0.99 -34.33
CA ARG A 232 3.85 -0.06 -33.96
C ARG A 232 4.17 1.43 -34.22
N GLY A 233 5.27 1.71 -34.93
CA GLY A 233 5.59 3.06 -35.40
C GLY A 233 6.20 3.97 -34.34
N ARG A 234 6.11 5.29 -34.57
CA ARG A 234 6.85 6.32 -33.82
C ARG A 234 6.15 6.84 -32.55
N SER A 235 4.86 6.61 -32.36
CA SER A 235 4.11 7.13 -31.21
C SER A 235 4.32 6.33 -29.91
N VAL A 236 4.79 5.08 -30.00
CA VAL A 236 4.98 4.21 -28.83
C VAL A 236 6.34 4.45 -28.17
N TRP A 237 6.34 4.77 -26.87
CA TRP A 237 7.56 4.95 -26.08
C TRP A 237 8.31 3.61 -25.87
N THR A 238 9.63 3.67 -25.79
CA THR A 238 10.43 2.52 -25.30
C THR A 238 10.30 2.37 -23.78
N PRO A 239 10.63 1.19 -23.20
CA PRO A 239 10.63 1.03 -21.74
C PRO A 239 11.57 2.05 -21.06
N ALA A 240 12.80 2.21 -21.54
CA ALA A 240 13.72 3.28 -21.09
C ALA A 240 13.14 4.71 -21.13
N LEU A 241 12.46 5.11 -22.21
CA LEU A 241 11.81 6.44 -22.29
C LEU A 241 10.62 6.56 -21.32
N THR A 242 9.88 5.47 -21.13
CA THR A 242 8.78 5.40 -20.17
C THR A 242 9.31 5.56 -18.74
N LEU A 243 10.42 4.91 -18.39
CA LEU A 243 11.10 5.06 -17.11
C LEU A 243 11.60 6.49 -16.88
N GLN A 244 12.15 7.15 -17.91
CA GLN A 244 12.59 8.54 -17.82
C GLN A 244 11.41 9.50 -17.54
N ASN A 245 10.31 9.36 -18.29
CA ASN A 245 9.11 10.19 -18.13
C ASN A 245 8.44 9.95 -16.75
N VAL A 246 8.40 8.68 -16.32
CA VAL A 246 7.94 8.29 -14.98
C VAL A 246 8.78 8.94 -13.89
N ALA A 247 10.11 8.91 -13.97
CA ALA A 247 10.99 9.50 -12.96
C ALA A 247 10.74 11.01 -12.81
N THR A 248 10.71 11.74 -13.93
CA THR A 248 10.43 13.19 -13.95
C THR A 248 9.08 13.55 -13.33
N GLU A 249 8.03 12.75 -13.58
CA GLU A 249 6.70 13.02 -13.02
C GLU A 249 6.58 12.61 -11.53
N VAL A 250 7.33 11.58 -11.11
CA VAL A 250 7.42 11.17 -9.70
C VAL A 250 8.17 12.21 -8.86
N GLU A 251 9.27 12.79 -9.38
CA GLU A 251 9.97 13.92 -8.73
C GLU A 251 8.99 15.08 -8.48
N ARG A 252 8.19 15.46 -9.49
CA ARG A 252 7.15 16.50 -9.33
C ARG A 252 6.10 16.15 -8.28
N GLN A 253 5.67 14.89 -8.18
CA GLN A 253 4.73 14.46 -7.13
C GLN A 253 5.35 14.53 -5.74
N VAL A 254 6.62 14.15 -5.59
CA VAL A 254 7.36 14.17 -4.32
C VAL A 254 7.64 15.59 -3.85
N ASP A 255 8.02 16.49 -4.75
CA ASP A 255 8.17 17.93 -4.45
C ASP A 255 6.85 18.53 -3.92
N VAL A 256 5.70 18.19 -4.51
CA VAL A 256 4.40 18.67 -4.04
C VAL A 256 3.93 17.96 -2.76
N GLN A 257 4.27 16.69 -2.54
CA GLN A 257 4.06 16.01 -1.25
C GLN A 257 4.83 16.71 -0.12
N ALA A 258 6.12 17.04 -0.34
CA ALA A 258 6.93 17.81 0.60
C ALA A 258 6.36 19.21 0.82
N ALA A 259 6.05 19.94 -0.24
CA ALA A 259 5.57 21.31 -0.16
C ALA A 259 4.21 21.43 0.56
N LEU A 260 3.26 20.52 0.28
CA LEU A 260 1.97 20.45 0.99
C LEU A 260 2.16 20.11 2.47
N LEU A 261 3.05 19.18 2.78
CA LEU A 261 3.35 18.81 4.17
C LEU A 261 3.95 19.97 4.95
N GLU A 262 5.07 20.53 4.48
CA GLU A 262 5.87 21.51 5.20
C GLU A 262 5.21 22.88 5.31
N ASN A 263 4.56 23.36 4.24
CA ASN A 263 4.10 24.76 4.15
C ASN A 263 2.62 24.93 4.50
N HIS A 264 1.84 23.84 4.59
CA HIS A 264 0.40 23.89 4.80
C HIS A 264 -0.09 22.93 5.88
N ILE A 265 0.23 21.63 5.79
CA ILE A 265 -0.33 20.64 6.72
C ILE A 265 0.32 20.73 8.11
N VAL A 266 1.66 20.76 8.20
CA VAL A 266 2.35 20.92 9.50
C VAL A 266 2.06 22.27 10.17
N PRO A 267 2.01 23.42 9.46
CA PRO A 267 1.57 24.69 10.04
C PRO A 267 0.14 24.65 10.58
N ALA A 268 -0.82 24.09 9.85
CA ALA A 268 -2.20 24.01 10.31
C ALA A 268 -2.38 23.02 11.49
N LEU A 269 -1.66 21.89 11.50
CA LEU A 269 -1.66 20.98 12.66
C LEU A 269 -1.17 21.69 13.95
N ARG A 270 -0.21 22.62 13.83
CA ARG A 270 0.29 23.42 14.95
C ARG A 270 -0.75 24.40 15.50
N GLU A 271 -1.81 24.74 14.74
CA GLU A 271 -2.94 25.55 15.23
C GLU A 271 -3.92 24.74 16.09
N HIS A 272 -3.86 23.40 16.02
CA HIS A 272 -4.61 22.46 16.86
C HIS A 272 -3.67 21.69 17.82
N ASP A 273 -2.56 22.33 18.22
CA ASP A 273 -1.57 21.82 19.18
C ASP A 273 -0.92 20.45 18.84
N ILE A 274 -1.00 20.03 17.57
CA ILE A 274 -0.29 18.86 17.04
C ILE A 274 0.99 19.31 16.35
N ARG A 275 2.15 18.79 16.77
CA ARG A 275 3.44 19.23 16.24
C ARG A 275 4.27 18.08 15.73
N LEU A 276 4.63 18.17 14.44
CA LEU A 276 5.83 17.50 13.94
C LEU A 276 7.01 18.46 14.16
N GLU A 277 8.03 17.99 14.86
CA GLU A 277 9.23 18.75 15.26
C GLU A 277 10.47 17.91 14.95
N HIS A 278 11.57 18.57 14.56
CA HIS A 278 12.85 17.89 14.35
C HIS A 278 13.61 17.73 15.68
N TYR A 279 14.46 16.71 15.81
CA TYR A 279 15.22 16.46 17.04
C TYR A 279 16.10 17.66 17.47
N SER A 280 16.59 18.45 16.50
CA SER A 280 17.36 19.67 16.71
C SER A 280 16.56 20.89 17.16
N GLU A 281 15.21 20.82 17.15
CA GLU A 281 14.31 21.89 17.59
C GLU A 281 13.85 21.72 19.07
N LEU A 282 14.25 20.62 19.71
CA LEU A 282 13.83 20.24 21.06
C LEU A 282 14.62 20.96 22.17
N SER A 283 14.06 20.98 23.38
CA SER A 283 14.82 21.34 24.59
C SER A 283 15.82 20.23 24.95
N GLU A 284 16.93 20.61 25.59
CA GLU A 284 17.95 19.64 26.02
C GLU A 284 17.39 18.55 26.95
N ASP A 285 16.38 18.86 27.77
CA ASP A 285 15.82 17.91 28.73
C ASP A 285 14.93 16.86 28.04
N VAL A 286 14.20 17.24 26.99
CA VAL A 286 13.53 16.29 26.09
C VAL A 286 14.56 15.46 25.31
N GLN A 287 15.67 16.05 24.86
CA GLN A 287 16.75 15.28 24.23
C GLN A 287 17.38 14.26 25.21
N LYS A 288 17.55 14.61 26.48
CA LYS A 288 18.01 13.67 27.54
C LYS A 288 17.00 12.53 27.77
N GLU A 289 15.70 12.81 27.75
CA GLU A 289 14.65 11.79 27.84
C GLU A 289 14.67 10.83 26.64
N LEU A 290 14.73 11.37 25.41
CA LEU A 290 14.80 10.58 24.19
C LEU A 290 16.11 9.77 24.08
N ALA A 291 17.23 10.32 24.54
CA ALA A 291 18.51 9.61 24.62
C ALA A 291 18.48 8.44 25.62
N LYS A 292 17.67 8.53 26.68
CA LYS A 292 17.41 7.42 27.61
C LYS A 292 16.43 6.40 27.01
N TYR A 293 15.35 6.86 26.39
CA TYR A 293 14.41 5.99 25.68
C TYR A 293 15.10 5.18 24.57
N PHE A 294 16.07 5.79 23.88
CA PHE A 294 16.94 5.10 22.94
C PHE A 294 17.71 3.94 23.59
N GLU A 295 18.43 4.17 24.70
CA GLU A 295 19.19 3.12 25.39
C GLU A 295 18.30 2.00 25.93
N GLU A 296 17.10 2.34 26.45
CA GLU A 296 16.21 1.36 27.09
C GLU A 296 15.33 0.58 26.10
N GLN A 297 14.97 1.15 24.94
CA GLN A 297 13.96 0.59 24.03
C GLN A 297 14.39 0.47 22.56
N ILE A 298 15.41 1.21 22.09
CA ILE A 298 15.83 1.25 20.68
C ILE A 298 17.17 0.55 20.44
N GLU A 299 18.24 0.89 21.18
CA GLU A 299 19.57 0.24 21.10
C GLU A 299 19.50 -1.30 21.15
N PRO A 300 18.68 -1.93 22.02
CA PRO A 300 18.61 -3.39 22.12
C PRO A 300 18.02 -4.13 20.90
N VAL A 301 17.41 -3.42 19.94
CA VAL A 301 16.80 -4.00 18.73
C VAL A 301 17.46 -3.54 17.42
N LEU A 302 18.56 -2.78 17.50
CA LEU A 302 19.35 -2.35 16.34
C LEU A 302 20.46 -3.35 15.99
N ASP A 303 20.73 -3.49 14.69
CA ASP A 303 21.77 -4.36 14.11
C ASP A 303 22.68 -3.48 13.22
N PRO A 304 23.58 -2.68 13.81
CA PRO A 304 24.46 -1.77 13.08
C PRO A 304 25.57 -2.54 12.35
N ARG A 305 25.70 -2.33 11.02
CA ARG A 305 26.60 -3.13 10.17
C ARG A 305 27.58 -2.26 9.40
N ALA A 306 28.85 -2.34 9.78
CA ALA A 306 29.96 -1.85 8.95
C ALA A 306 30.06 -2.68 7.66
N ILE A 307 30.45 -2.02 6.57
CA ILE A 307 30.64 -2.63 5.25
C ILE A 307 32.15 -2.67 4.94
N ASP A 308 32.66 -3.87 4.71
CA ASP A 308 34.06 -4.14 4.36
C ASP A 308 34.16 -5.45 3.53
N PRO A 309 35.34 -5.86 3.03
CA PRO A 309 35.48 -7.09 2.22
C PRO A 309 35.09 -8.41 2.91
N CYS A 310 34.95 -8.43 4.23
CA CYS A 310 34.43 -9.56 5.01
C CYS A 310 32.95 -9.39 5.40
N HIS A 311 32.45 -8.15 5.46
CA HIS A 311 31.08 -7.78 5.79
C HIS A 311 30.40 -7.08 4.59
N PRO A 312 29.79 -7.84 3.65
CA PRO A 312 29.15 -7.26 2.46
C PRO A 312 27.91 -6.43 2.81
N PHE A 313 27.45 -5.62 1.85
CA PHE A 313 26.25 -4.77 1.99
C PHE A 313 25.05 -5.58 2.51
N PRO A 314 24.35 -5.12 3.56
CA PRO A 314 23.35 -5.93 4.25
C PRO A 314 22.08 -6.13 3.43
N PHE A 315 21.36 -7.21 3.73
CA PHE A 315 20.01 -7.40 3.21
C PHE A 315 19.07 -6.30 3.73
N LEU A 316 18.57 -5.46 2.81
CA LEU A 316 17.47 -4.53 3.06
C LEU A 316 16.16 -5.09 2.49
N GLY A 317 15.07 -4.97 3.27
CA GLY A 317 13.72 -5.32 2.82
C GLY A 317 13.11 -4.26 1.90
N SER A 318 12.02 -4.60 1.19
CA SER A 318 11.25 -3.58 0.45
C SER A 318 10.60 -2.59 1.41
N LEU A 319 10.56 -1.31 1.02
CA LEU A 319 10.11 -0.16 1.81
C LEU A 319 10.92 0.11 3.09
N SER A 320 12.07 -0.56 3.27
CA SER A 320 12.96 -0.38 4.41
C SER A 320 13.58 1.02 4.40
N LEU A 321 13.37 1.74 5.50
CA LEU A 321 14.10 2.95 5.85
C LEU A 321 15.41 2.55 6.56
N SER A 322 16.51 3.19 6.20
CA SER A 322 17.84 2.91 6.74
C SER A 322 18.70 4.18 6.76
N ILE A 323 19.74 4.18 7.59
CA ILE A 323 20.68 5.28 7.75
C ILE A 323 22.03 4.79 7.24
N ALA A 324 22.59 5.50 6.27
CA ALA A 324 23.96 5.35 5.83
C ALA A 324 24.85 6.20 6.74
N VAL A 325 25.89 5.60 7.31
CA VAL A 325 26.75 6.22 8.33
C VAL A 325 28.19 6.25 7.84
N GLU A 326 28.77 7.44 7.82
CA GLU A 326 30.18 7.66 7.55
C GLU A 326 30.95 7.72 8.86
N ILE A 327 32.02 6.93 8.97
CA ILE A 327 32.71 6.66 10.25
C ILE A 327 34.22 6.77 10.05
N GLU A 328 34.92 7.53 10.88
CA GLU A 328 36.39 7.46 11.03
C GLU A 328 36.70 6.53 12.21
N ASP A 329 37.47 5.46 11.99
CA ASP A 329 37.88 4.56 13.08
C ASP A 329 39.09 5.08 13.89
N ALA A 330 39.45 4.37 14.97
CA ALA A 330 40.57 4.74 15.84
C ALA A 330 41.95 4.79 15.15
N PHE A 331 42.09 4.30 13.91
CA PHE A 331 43.29 4.37 13.08
C PHE A 331 43.19 5.43 11.96
N LYS A 332 42.14 6.25 11.98
CA LYS A 332 41.77 7.22 10.94
C LYS A 332 41.48 6.59 9.58
N GLN A 333 40.84 5.42 9.58
CA GLN A 333 40.33 4.80 8.37
C GLN A 333 38.85 5.15 8.20
N GLU A 334 38.52 5.76 7.06
CA GLU A 334 37.14 5.95 6.62
C GLU A 334 36.46 4.59 6.41
N LYS A 335 35.30 4.42 7.03
CA LYS A 335 34.43 3.24 6.95
C LYS A 335 33.01 3.69 6.71
N PHE A 336 32.25 2.80 6.08
CA PHE A 336 30.84 2.99 5.77
C PHE A 336 30.03 1.94 6.52
N ALA A 337 28.91 2.33 7.10
CA ALA A 337 28.02 1.42 7.82
C ALA A 337 26.56 1.72 7.51
N ILE A 338 25.69 0.72 7.71
CA ILE A 338 24.25 0.84 7.58
C ILE A 338 23.60 0.51 8.92
N VAL A 339 22.61 1.31 9.30
CA VAL A 339 21.70 1.05 10.44
C VAL A 339 20.27 1.07 9.91
N SER A 340 19.59 -0.08 9.90
CA SER A 340 18.20 -0.15 9.45
C SER A 340 17.23 0.25 10.56
N VAL A 341 16.21 1.04 10.21
CA VAL A 341 15.18 1.49 11.15
C VAL A 341 14.25 0.30 11.47
N PRO A 342 14.09 -0.12 12.75
CA PRO A 342 13.35 -1.33 13.09
C PRO A 342 11.85 -1.22 12.81
N ALA A 343 11.37 -1.95 11.80
CA ALA A 343 9.94 -2.03 11.46
C ALA A 343 8.98 -2.50 12.59
N PRO A 344 9.41 -3.21 13.66
CA PRO A 344 8.56 -3.49 14.81
C PRO A 344 8.33 -2.32 15.78
N LEU A 345 9.03 -1.19 15.63
CA LEU A 345 8.85 0.01 16.44
C LEU A 345 7.95 1.03 15.73
N ASP A 346 7.19 1.80 16.51
CA ASP A 346 6.43 2.93 15.98
C ASP A 346 7.38 4.01 15.44
N ARG A 347 7.23 4.36 14.15
CA ARG A 347 8.09 5.36 13.51
C ARG A 347 7.88 6.77 14.08
N TRP A 348 6.70 7.09 14.59
CA TRP A 348 6.41 8.41 15.16
C TRP A 348 6.35 8.34 16.67
N ILE A 349 7.49 8.65 17.30
CA ILE A 349 7.62 8.69 18.75
C ILE A 349 6.87 9.91 19.27
N ARG A 350 5.86 9.67 20.12
CA ARG A 350 5.18 10.73 20.87
C ARG A 350 6.04 11.14 22.06
N VAL A 351 6.53 12.38 22.04
CA VAL A 351 7.21 12.96 23.19
C VAL A 351 6.18 13.16 24.30
N HIS A 352 6.49 12.66 25.50
CA HIS A 352 5.59 12.83 26.65
C HIS A 352 5.72 14.26 27.20
N LYS A 353 4.76 14.68 28.04
CA LYS A 353 4.63 16.09 28.41
C LYS A 353 5.92 16.64 29.04
N ASP A 354 6.50 17.63 28.37
CA ASP A 354 7.55 18.49 28.91
C ASP A 354 7.10 19.14 30.23
N SER A 355 8.08 19.56 31.03
CA SER A 355 7.90 20.17 32.36
C SER A 355 7.07 21.47 32.34
N SER A 356 6.81 22.03 31.14
CA SER A 356 5.86 23.12 30.91
C SER A 356 4.39 22.76 31.15
N GLY A 357 4.03 21.47 31.13
CA GLY A 357 2.67 21.00 31.50
C GLY A 357 1.57 21.21 30.45
N ASP A 358 1.94 21.71 29.26
CA ASP A 358 1.05 21.98 28.13
C ASP A 358 0.35 20.71 27.59
N ASP A 359 -0.71 20.83 26.79
CA ASP A 359 -1.44 19.69 26.19
C ASP A 359 -1.01 19.36 24.74
N VAL A 360 0.01 20.06 24.26
CA VAL A 360 0.62 19.90 22.94
C VAL A 360 1.10 18.47 22.67
N GLN A 361 0.60 17.88 21.59
CA GLN A 361 0.97 16.55 21.12
C GLN A 361 2.15 16.63 20.14
N ARG A 362 3.36 16.36 20.63
CA ARG A 362 4.61 16.41 19.85
C ARG A 362 5.00 15.02 19.33
N PHE A 363 5.35 14.92 18.06
CA PHE A 363 5.75 13.68 17.39
C PHE A 363 7.06 13.87 16.62
N ILE A 364 7.95 12.88 16.72
CA ILE A 364 9.30 12.90 16.15
C ILE A 364 9.55 11.60 15.39
N PRO A 365 10.18 11.65 14.21
CA PRO A 365 10.53 10.45 13.47
C PRO A 365 11.67 9.66 14.15
N LEU A 366 11.47 8.35 14.30
CA LEU A 366 12.36 7.38 14.94
C LEU A 366 13.80 7.43 14.37
N GLU A 367 13.94 7.62 13.06
CA GLU A 367 15.25 7.76 12.42
C GLU A 367 16.10 8.89 13.02
N GLN A 368 15.52 10.07 13.33
CA GLN A 368 16.28 11.19 13.91
C GLN A 368 16.74 10.90 15.35
N VAL A 369 15.97 10.11 16.11
CA VAL A 369 16.38 9.67 17.46
C VAL A 369 17.54 8.67 17.36
N ILE A 370 17.58 7.84 16.31
CA ILE A 370 18.71 6.93 16.03
C ILE A 370 19.94 7.73 15.58
N GLU A 371 19.79 8.69 14.66
CA GLU A 371 20.88 9.56 14.20
C GLU A 371 21.51 10.36 15.36
N ALA A 372 20.68 10.97 16.20
CA ALA A 372 21.16 11.74 17.36
C ALA A 372 21.87 10.90 18.45
N ASN A 373 21.75 9.56 18.39
CA ASN A 373 22.40 8.63 19.31
C ASN A 373 23.45 7.74 18.62
N MET A 374 23.84 8.04 17.37
CA MET A 374 24.68 7.18 16.52
C MET A 374 26.05 6.84 17.14
N GLU A 375 26.65 7.75 17.92
CA GLU A 375 27.89 7.50 18.68
C GLU A 375 27.78 6.32 19.65
N LYS A 376 26.57 6.07 20.20
CA LYS A 376 26.31 4.92 21.07
C LYS A 376 26.34 3.60 20.30
N LEU A 377 26.08 3.57 19.00
CA LEU A 377 26.13 2.33 18.22
C LEU A 377 27.58 1.98 17.83
N PHE A 378 28.41 2.98 17.55
CA PHE A 378 29.78 2.80 17.05
C PHE A 378 30.85 3.20 18.06
N LYS A 379 30.72 2.69 19.30
CA LYS A 379 31.58 3.00 20.46
C LYS A 379 33.07 2.88 20.11
N GLY A 380 33.81 3.99 20.17
CA GLY A 380 35.24 4.05 19.86
C GLY A 380 35.60 4.47 18.42
N CYS A 381 34.61 4.82 17.60
CA CYS A 381 34.79 5.49 16.31
C CYS A 381 34.22 6.92 16.35
N ASN A 382 34.63 7.77 15.42
CA ASN A 382 34.09 9.12 15.23
C ASN A 382 33.04 9.10 14.10
N ILE A 383 31.83 9.57 14.36
CA ILE A 383 30.80 9.73 13.32
C ILE A 383 31.14 10.97 12.47
N VAL A 384 31.22 10.81 11.16
CA VAL A 384 31.52 11.89 10.21
C VAL A 384 30.23 12.50 9.68
N ALA A 385 29.25 11.67 9.31
CA ALA A 385 27.92 12.06 8.86
C ALA A 385 26.93 10.89 8.93
N THR A 386 25.64 11.21 8.96
CA THR A 386 24.52 10.27 8.74
C THR A 386 23.67 10.76 7.58
N HIS A 387 23.15 9.83 6.78
CA HIS A 387 22.28 10.12 5.64
C HIS A 387 21.14 9.10 5.59
N VAL A 388 19.90 9.54 5.78
CA VAL A 388 18.73 8.66 5.70
C VAL A 388 18.43 8.31 4.24
N PHE A 389 18.08 7.05 3.98
CA PHE A 389 17.64 6.55 2.67
C PHE A 389 16.55 5.48 2.82
N ARG A 390 15.72 5.29 1.78
CA ARG A 390 14.67 4.25 1.75
C ARG A 390 14.70 3.50 0.43
N VAL A 391 14.54 2.18 0.46
CA VAL A 391 14.63 1.32 -0.73
C VAL A 391 13.32 0.61 -1.03
N THR A 392 12.97 0.48 -2.31
CA THR A 392 11.84 -0.34 -2.80
C THR A 392 12.37 -1.47 -3.68
N ARG A 393 11.88 -2.69 -3.47
CA ARG A 393 12.13 -3.87 -4.32
C ARG A 393 10.92 -4.13 -5.23
N ASN A 394 11.19 -4.76 -6.37
CA ASN A 394 10.15 -5.39 -7.19
C ASN A 394 9.35 -6.41 -6.34
N ALA A 395 8.04 -6.47 -6.52
CA ALA A 395 7.13 -7.40 -5.85
C ALA A 395 6.72 -8.60 -6.71
N ASP A 396 7.16 -8.64 -7.97
CA ASP A 396 6.69 -9.52 -9.02
C ASP A 396 7.82 -10.42 -9.54
N ILE A 397 7.81 -11.70 -9.13
CA ILE A 397 8.72 -12.74 -9.64
C ILE A 397 7.89 -13.74 -10.46
N GLU A 398 8.04 -13.68 -11.77
CA GLU A 398 7.38 -14.64 -12.68
C GLU A 398 8.10 -16.00 -12.63
N ARG A 399 7.53 -16.95 -11.88
CA ARG A 399 7.80 -18.40 -12.02
C ARG A 399 6.86 -19.02 -13.06
N ASN A 400 7.34 -20.04 -13.77
CA ASN A 400 6.57 -20.69 -14.84
C ASN A 400 5.50 -21.65 -14.28
N GLU A 401 4.21 -21.35 -14.55
CA GLU A 401 3.07 -22.24 -14.21
C GLU A 401 3.08 -23.57 -15.00
N ASP A 402 3.88 -23.69 -16.07
CA ASP A 402 4.03 -24.94 -16.84
C ASP A 402 4.94 -25.99 -16.21
N GLU A 403 5.73 -25.62 -15.18
CA GLU A 403 6.73 -26.50 -14.58
C GLU A 403 6.39 -26.98 -13.15
N ALA A 404 5.27 -26.51 -12.57
CA ALA A 404 4.88 -26.82 -11.19
C ALA A 404 3.84 -27.95 -11.09
N GLU A 405 4.13 -28.97 -10.27
CA GLU A 405 3.18 -30.04 -9.92
C GLU A 405 2.18 -29.60 -8.82
N ASP A 406 2.59 -28.68 -7.93
CA ASP A 406 1.74 -28.09 -6.89
C ASP A 406 1.79 -26.54 -6.97
N LEU A 407 0.61 -25.92 -7.20
CA LEU A 407 0.46 -24.47 -7.28
C LEU A 407 0.62 -23.81 -5.90
N LEU A 408 0.17 -24.44 -4.82
CA LEU A 408 0.22 -23.93 -3.46
C LEU A 408 1.65 -23.88 -2.94
N GLU A 409 2.45 -24.93 -3.19
CA GLU A 409 3.88 -24.95 -2.84
C GLU A 409 4.67 -23.91 -3.66
N MET A 410 4.43 -23.84 -4.98
CA MET A 410 5.08 -22.83 -5.84
C MET A 410 4.79 -21.39 -5.36
N MET A 411 3.55 -21.08 -4.96
CA MET A 411 3.19 -19.75 -4.43
C MET A 411 3.81 -19.47 -3.06
N ALA A 412 3.94 -20.48 -2.19
CA ALA A 412 4.62 -20.33 -0.91
C ALA A 412 6.13 -20.04 -1.05
N ASP A 413 6.77 -20.62 -2.07
CA ASP A 413 8.16 -20.35 -2.42
C ASP A 413 8.34 -19.00 -3.15
N GLU A 414 7.45 -18.63 -4.08
CA GLU A 414 7.48 -17.31 -4.73
C GLU A 414 7.39 -16.17 -3.69
N VAL A 415 6.49 -16.32 -2.70
CA VAL A 415 6.38 -15.43 -1.53
C VAL A 415 7.68 -15.34 -0.71
N ARG A 416 8.50 -16.40 -0.68
CA ARG A 416 9.81 -16.41 -0.01
C ARG A 416 10.87 -15.70 -0.85
N GLU A 417 10.90 -15.96 -2.15
CA GLU A 417 11.86 -15.39 -3.10
C GLU A 417 11.65 -13.90 -3.36
N ARG A 418 10.40 -13.41 -3.39
CA ARG A 418 10.07 -11.98 -3.58
C ARG A 418 10.79 -11.05 -2.59
N ARG A 419 11.23 -11.56 -1.44
CA ARG A 419 12.07 -10.82 -0.47
C ARG A 419 13.42 -10.39 -1.05
N PHE A 420 13.96 -11.15 -2.00
CA PHE A 420 15.28 -10.97 -2.61
C PHE A 420 15.25 -10.33 -4.00
N ALA A 421 14.06 -10.03 -4.55
CA ALA A 421 13.91 -9.39 -5.85
C ALA A 421 14.68 -8.05 -5.93
N SER A 422 15.26 -7.73 -7.08
CA SER A 422 16.08 -6.53 -7.31
C SER A 422 15.36 -5.23 -6.96
N PHE A 423 16.15 -4.20 -6.65
CA PHE A 423 15.66 -2.89 -6.26
C PHE A 423 15.14 -2.10 -7.46
N VAL A 424 14.11 -1.28 -7.22
CA VAL A 424 13.37 -0.49 -8.23
C VAL A 424 13.20 0.98 -7.85
N ARG A 425 13.52 1.37 -6.61
CA ARG A 425 13.60 2.78 -6.19
C ARG A 425 14.59 2.94 -5.04
N LEU A 426 15.34 4.04 -5.06
CA LEU A 426 16.11 4.56 -3.94
C LEU A 426 15.63 5.99 -3.63
N GLU A 427 15.05 6.20 -2.46
CA GLU A 427 14.72 7.55 -1.95
C GLU A 427 15.89 8.06 -1.10
N VAL A 428 16.29 9.32 -1.31
CA VAL A 428 17.35 10.01 -0.55
C VAL A 428 16.94 11.45 -0.23
N GLN A 429 17.53 12.05 0.81
CA GLN A 429 17.37 13.48 1.07
C GLN A 429 18.22 14.34 0.12
N ASP A 430 17.77 15.55 -0.21
CA ASP A 430 18.48 16.53 -1.05
C ASP A 430 19.81 17.02 -0.46
N THR A 431 20.02 16.81 0.84
CA THR A 431 21.28 17.01 1.56
C THR A 431 22.31 15.90 1.35
N MET A 432 21.93 14.73 0.84
CA MET A 432 22.85 13.60 0.70
C MET A 432 23.94 13.90 -0.35
N PRO A 433 25.24 13.81 0.00
CA PRO A 433 26.32 14.01 -0.96
C PRO A 433 26.26 13.00 -2.10
N SER A 434 26.56 13.46 -3.32
CA SER A 434 26.47 12.60 -4.51
C SER A 434 27.34 11.34 -4.40
N TYR A 435 28.51 11.42 -3.75
CA TYR A 435 29.38 10.25 -3.57
C TYR A 435 28.79 9.19 -2.62
N ILE A 436 27.90 9.55 -1.69
CA ILE A 436 27.16 8.59 -0.84
C ILE A 436 26.00 7.98 -1.63
N ARG A 437 25.23 8.82 -2.34
CA ARG A 437 24.19 8.35 -3.26
C ARG A 437 24.76 7.38 -4.30
N ASP A 438 25.91 7.69 -4.89
CA ASP A 438 26.53 6.89 -5.93
C ASP A 438 27.10 5.56 -5.35
N LYS A 439 27.69 5.59 -4.15
CA LYS A 439 28.02 4.36 -3.38
C LYS A 439 26.79 3.48 -3.11
N LEU A 440 25.64 4.08 -2.80
CA LEU A 440 24.38 3.34 -2.60
C LEU A 440 23.86 2.75 -3.91
N VAL A 441 23.90 3.49 -5.02
CA VAL A 441 23.55 2.99 -6.36
C VAL A 441 24.44 1.79 -6.73
N ASP A 442 25.76 1.91 -6.58
CA ASP A 442 26.72 0.83 -6.86
C ASP A 442 26.53 -0.42 -5.96
N SER A 443 25.89 -0.26 -4.79
CA SER A 443 25.67 -1.34 -3.81
C SER A 443 24.29 -2.01 -3.93
N LEU A 444 23.32 -1.38 -4.61
CA LEU A 444 21.92 -1.81 -4.63
C LEU A 444 21.54 -2.41 -5.99
N ASP A 445 21.61 -3.75 -6.08
CA ASP A 445 21.29 -4.50 -7.30
C ASP A 445 19.99 -4.04 -8.00
N GLY A 446 20.12 -3.67 -9.27
CA GLY A 446 19.05 -3.17 -10.11
C GLY A 446 18.81 -1.66 -10.08
N ILE A 447 19.40 -0.88 -9.16
CA ILE A 447 19.27 0.58 -9.17
C ILE A 447 20.12 1.23 -10.27
N THR A 448 19.54 2.22 -10.94
CA THR A 448 20.21 3.20 -11.80
C THR A 448 19.98 4.61 -11.25
N GLN A 449 20.69 5.61 -11.78
CA GLN A 449 20.48 7.02 -11.40
C GLN A 449 19.03 7.50 -11.68
N THR A 450 18.32 6.89 -12.65
CA THR A 450 16.91 7.19 -12.97
C THR A 450 15.93 6.63 -11.92
N ASP A 451 16.37 5.68 -11.08
CA ASP A 451 15.57 5.12 -9.98
C ASP A 451 15.77 5.85 -8.65
N VAL A 452 16.65 6.87 -8.62
CA VAL A 452 16.92 7.67 -7.43
C VAL A 452 15.96 8.85 -7.37
N ILE A 453 15.08 8.86 -6.37
CA ILE A 453 14.15 9.96 -6.11
C ILE A 453 14.67 10.79 -4.96
N THR A 454 14.87 12.08 -5.20
CA THR A 454 15.34 13.04 -4.19
C THR A 454 14.14 13.64 -3.45
N VAL A 455 14.24 13.76 -2.13
CA VAL A 455 13.21 14.34 -1.25
C VAL A 455 13.83 15.54 -0.51
N PRO A 456 13.14 16.69 -0.37
CA PRO A 456 13.62 17.80 0.46
C PRO A 456 13.89 17.37 1.91
N HIS A 457 15.06 17.68 2.47
CA HIS A 457 15.53 17.23 3.79
C HIS A 457 14.63 17.55 4.99
N ARG A 458 13.73 18.53 4.85
CA ARG A 458 12.73 18.87 5.88
C ARG A 458 11.53 17.91 5.87
N ALA A 459 11.23 17.29 4.75
CA ALA A 459 10.24 16.23 4.66
C ALA A 459 10.85 14.87 5.05
N PRO A 460 10.08 13.98 5.72
CA PRO A 460 10.50 12.61 6.00
C PRO A 460 10.45 11.76 4.72
N LEU A 461 11.45 10.90 4.51
CA LEU A 461 11.39 9.88 3.44
C LEU A 461 10.18 8.94 3.66
N GLY A 462 9.68 8.31 2.61
CA GLY A 462 8.56 7.38 2.74
C GLY A 462 7.34 7.99 3.44
N PHE A 463 6.81 9.09 2.89
CA PHE A 463 5.57 9.76 3.33
C PHE A 463 4.39 8.80 3.57
N GLY A 464 4.41 7.60 2.97
CA GLY A 464 3.39 6.56 3.13
C GLY A 464 3.06 6.13 4.57
N SER A 465 3.91 6.47 5.55
CA SER A 465 3.64 6.23 6.98
C SER A 465 3.41 7.51 7.80
N ILE A 466 3.08 8.65 7.19
CA ILE A 466 2.90 9.91 7.94
C ILE A 466 1.53 10.05 8.60
N ASP A 467 0.53 9.27 8.20
CA ASP A 467 -0.79 9.19 8.83
C ASP A 467 -0.86 8.17 9.99
N SER A 468 0.25 7.53 10.34
CA SER A 468 0.35 6.62 11.49
C SER A 468 0.73 7.32 12.81
N LEU A 469 0.44 8.63 12.92
CA LEU A 469 0.68 9.40 14.14
C LEU A 469 -0.29 8.95 15.26
N PRO A 470 0.17 8.59 16.46
CA PRO A 470 -0.69 8.23 17.58
C PRO A 470 -1.29 9.49 18.27
N VAL A 471 -2.15 10.20 17.52
CA VAL A 471 -2.88 11.41 17.95
C VAL A 471 -4.12 11.04 18.74
N ASP A 472 -4.28 11.64 19.92
CA ASP A 472 -5.54 11.60 20.65
C ASP A 472 -6.50 12.65 20.07
N PHE A 473 -7.46 12.22 19.26
CA PHE A 473 -8.57 13.06 18.75
C PHE A 473 -9.62 13.43 19.83
N GLY A 474 -9.24 13.40 21.11
CA GLY A 474 -10.15 13.59 22.25
C GLY A 474 -10.66 15.02 22.44
N MET A 475 -10.14 16.00 21.68
CA MET A 475 -10.48 17.43 21.82
C MET A 475 -11.10 18.06 20.56
N ASP A 476 -10.73 17.62 19.36
CA ASP A 476 -11.24 18.20 18.11
C ASP A 476 -11.54 17.12 17.05
N VAL A 477 -12.83 16.93 16.77
CA VAL A 477 -13.33 15.99 15.75
C VAL A 477 -13.45 16.63 14.36
N SER A 478 -13.18 17.93 14.21
CA SER A 478 -13.17 18.62 12.90
C SER A 478 -11.90 18.34 12.08
N LEU A 479 -10.89 17.71 12.70
CA LEU A 479 -9.62 17.33 12.06
C LEU A 479 -9.74 16.12 11.13
N ILE A 480 -10.81 15.33 11.29
CA ILE A 480 -11.08 14.07 10.56
C ILE A 480 -12.44 14.15 9.84
N TYR A 481 -12.72 13.23 8.91
CA TYR A 481 -14.07 13.15 8.33
C TYR A 481 -15.10 12.75 9.41
N PRO A 482 -16.34 13.29 9.36
CA PRO A 482 -17.41 12.89 10.26
C PRO A 482 -17.64 11.38 10.23
N HIS A 483 -17.59 10.73 11.40
CA HIS A 483 -17.67 9.27 11.51
C HIS A 483 -18.97 8.70 10.89
N TRP A 484 -18.84 8.00 9.77
CA TRP A 484 -19.94 7.29 9.12
C TRP A 484 -20.09 5.86 9.65
N ALA A 485 -21.31 5.50 10.06
CA ALA A 485 -21.66 4.14 10.44
C ALA A 485 -22.52 3.48 9.31
N PRO A 486 -22.15 2.27 8.83
CA PRO A 486 -22.90 1.58 7.79
C PRO A 486 -24.25 1.08 8.32
N ARG A 487 -25.33 1.27 7.54
CA ARG A 487 -26.69 0.90 7.95
C ARG A 487 -27.03 -0.54 7.56
N THR A 488 -27.94 -1.18 8.26
CA THR A 488 -28.55 -2.43 7.75
C THR A 488 -29.54 -2.08 6.64
N HIS A 489 -29.65 -2.93 5.61
CA HIS A 489 -30.66 -2.76 4.57
C HIS A 489 -32.05 -3.05 5.16
N PRO A 490 -33.12 -2.27 4.90
CA PRO A 490 -34.40 -2.42 5.62
C PRO A 490 -34.99 -3.83 5.58
N ARG A 491 -34.92 -4.52 4.44
CA ARG A 491 -35.39 -5.92 4.29
C ARG A 491 -34.55 -6.96 5.06
N LEU A 492 -33.44 -6.54 5.67
CA LEU A 492 -32.52 -7.36 6.47
C LEU A 492 -32.52 -6.99 7.97
N GLU A 493 -33.27 -5.97 8.40
CA GLU A 493 -33.33 -5.58 9.81
C GLU A 493 -33.94 -6.69 10.68
N GLN A 494 -35.02 -7.31 10.20
CA GLN A 494 -35.71 -8.46 10.81
C GLN A 494 -34.83 -9.73 10.93
N VAL A 495 -33.70 -9.80 10.21
CA VAL A 495 -32.75 -10.91 10.30
C VAL A 495 -31.89 -10.82 11.57
N ARG A 496 -31.74 -9.62 12.17
CA ARG A 496 -30.84 -9.40 13.32
C ARG A 496 -31.39 -9.91 14.66
N GLY A 497 -32.62 -10.43 14.70
CA GLY A 497 -33.27 -10.95 15.91
C GLY A 497 -33.75 -12.40 15.81
N ASP A 498 -33.28 -13.17 14.82
CA ASP A 498 -33.76 -14.52 14.45
C ASP A 498 -35.27 -14.60 14.09
N GLU A 499 -35.99 -13.47 14.02
CA GLU A 499 -37.41 -13.38 13.64
C GLU A 499 -37.66 -13.83 12.19
N ARG A 500 -36.71 -13.53 11.29
CA ARG A 500 -36.80 -13.87 9.86
C ARG A 500 -35.45 -14.27 9.27
N SER A 501 -35.39 -15.44 8.65
CA SER A 501 -34.23 -15.93 7.87
C SER A 501 -33.89 -15.01 6.69
N ILE A 502 -32.60 -14.80 6.38
CA ILE A 502 -32.15 -14.04 5.20
C ILE A 502 -32.63 -14.66 3.89
N PHE A 503 -32.72 -16.00 3.83
CA PHE A 503 -33.29 -16.72 2.69
C PHE A 503 -34.77 -16.38 2.50
N ALA A 504 -35.50 -16.23 3.60
CA ALA A 504 -36.89 -15.77 3.53
C ALA A 504 -36.98 -14.29 3.10
N ALA A 505 -36.02 -13.44 3.45
CA ALA A 505 -35.99 -12.06 2.96
C ALA A 505 -35.70 -11.98 1.45
N ILE A 506 -34.78 -12.80 0.93
CA ILE A 506 -34.42 -12.85 -0.51
C ILE A 506 -35.59 -13.38 -1.37
N ARG A 507 -36.40 -14.34 -0.87
CA ARG A 507 -37.58 -14.84 -1.62
C ARG A 507 -38.69 -13.81 -1.86
N ASP A 508 -38.73 -12.71 -1.11
CA ASP A 508 -39.66 -11.60 -1.39
C ASP A 508 -39.24 -10.78 -2.63
N GLY A 509 -38.10 -11.12 -3.26
CA GLY A 509 -37.51 -10.47 -4.43
C GLY A 509 -36.06 -10.06 -4.17
N ASP A 510 -35.30 -9.74 -5.22
CA ASP A 510 -33.86 -9.46 -5.09
C ASP A 510 -33.52 -8.32 -4.11
N ILE A 511 -32.33 -8.40 -3.51
CA ILE A 511 -31.80 -7.39 -2.59
C ILE A 511 -30.46 -6.90 -3.13
N LEU A 512 -30.40 -5.64 -3.55
CA LEU A 512 -29.15 -4.97 -3.89
C LEU A 512 -28.63 -4.21 -2.66
N VAL A 513 -27.37 -4.45 -2.28
CA VAL A 513 -26.65 -3.68 -1.27
C VAL A 513 -25.52 -2.88 -1.90
N HIS A 514 -25.26 -1.70 -1.35
CA HIS A 514 -24.19 -0.80 -1.78
C HIS A 514 -23.29 -0.50 -0.59
N HIS A 515 -22.11 -1.10 -0.56
CA HIS A 515 -21.05 -0.81 0.41
C HIS A 515 -20.35 0.51 0.04
N PRO A 516 -19.81 1.27 1.02
CA PRO A 516 -19.83 1.02 2.46
C PRO A 516 -21.12 1.55 3.15
N TYR A 517 -22.11 2.02 2.39
CA TYR A 517 -23.35 2.60 2.95
C TYR A 517 -24.22 1.57 3.67
N VAL A 518 -24.31 0.36 3.10
CA VAL A 518 -24.91 -0.83 3.70
C VAL A 518 -23.84 -1.67 4.40
N SER A 519 -24.13 -2.18 5.59
CA SER A 519 -23.20 -2.94 6.41
C SER A 519 -23.03 -4.38 5.90
N PHE A 520 -21.83 -4.67 5.38
CA PHE A 520 -21.35 -6.00 4.97
C PHE A 520 -21.56 -7.06 6.06
N ALA A 521 -21.35 -6.69 7.32
CA ALA A 521 -21.58 -7.57 8.48
C ALA A 521 -23.05 -8.03 8.59
N THR A 522 -24.00 -7.21 8.15
CA THR A 522 -25.45 -7.48 8.21
C THR A 522 -26.07 -7.86 6.87
N SER A 523 -25.24 -8.09 5.84
CA SER A 523 -25.67 -8.55 4.52
C SER A 523 -24.82 -9.74 4.07
N THR A 524 -23.68 -9.50 3.41
CA THR A 524 -22.88 -10.53 2.74
C THR A 524 -22.22 -11.49 3.72
N GLN A 525 -21.77 -10.99 4.88
CA GLN A 525 -21.29 -11.85 5.96
C GLN A 525 -22.44 -12.63 6.61
N ALA A 526 -23.56 -11.96 6.92
CA ALA A 526 -24.73 -12.59 7.51
C ALA A 526 -25.30 -13.72 6.64
N PHE A 527 -25.30 -13.56 5.32
CA PHE A 527 -25.71 -14.58 4.35
C PHE A 527 -24.89 -15.87 4.47
N ILE A 528 -23.56 -15.77 4.45
CA ILE A 528 -22.67 -16.94 4.54
C ILE A 528 -22.67 -17.52 5.97
N GLU A 529 -22.80 -16.67 7.00
CA GLU A 529 -22.95 -17.13 8.38
C GLU A 529 -24.27 -17.88 8.63
N GLU A 530 -25.43 -17.40 8.15
CA GLU A 530 -26.71 -18.12 8.25
C GLU A 530 -26.65 -19.42 7.45
N ALA A 531 -26.08 -19.39 6.24
CA ALA A 531 -25.85 -20.59 5.41
C ALA A 531 -25.00 -21.65 6.12
N SER A 532 -24.01 -21.25 6.93
CA SER A 532 -23.20 -22.19 7.71
C SER A 532 -24.00 -22.90 8.82
N ARG A 533 -25.00 -22.23 9.39
CA ARG A 533 -25.78 -22.67 10.55
C ARG A 533 -27.04 -23.44 10.18
N ASP A 534 -27.79 -22.99 9.16
CA ASP A 534 -29.11 -23.56 8.81
C ASP A 534 -29.00 -25.08 8.48
N PRO A 535 -29.76 -25.97 9.16
CA PRO A 535 -29.73 -27.41 8.90
C PRO A 535 -30.31 -27.81 7.54
N ASN A 536 -31.03 -26.91 6.84
CA ASN A 536 -31.62 -27.16 5.53
C ASN A 536 -30.66 -26.84 4.36
N VAL A 537 -29.56 -26.13 4.63
CA VAL A 537 -28.52 -25.86 3.61
C VAL A 537 -27.69 -27.11 3.40
N LEU A 538 -27.63 -27.58 2.15
CA LEU A 538 -26.95 -28.81 1.77
C LEU A 538 -25.54 -28.56 1.24
N SER A 539 -25.34 -27.46 0.52
CA SER A 539 -24.05 -27.07 -0.03
C SER A 539 -23.85 -25.56 -0.10
N ILE A 540 -22.58 -25.16 -0.10
CA ILE A 540 -22.13 -23.77 -0.32
C ILE A 540 -20.98 -23.82 -1.34
N LYS A 541 -21.08 -23.07 -2.44
CA LYS A 541 -19.93 -22.72 -3.30
C LYS A 541 -19.53 -21.27 -3.02
N SER A 542 -18.24 -20.94 -3.04
CA SER A 542 -17.79 -19.54 -3.00
C SER A 542 -16.48 -19.33 -3.73
N THR A 543 -16.29 -18.18 -4.38
CA THR A 543 -14.96 -17.69 -4.78
C THR A 543 -14.32 -16.89 -3.64
N LEU A 544 -12.99 -16.95 -3.49
CA LEU A 544 -12.21 -16.14 -2.55
C LEU A 544 -10.99 -15.54 -3.27
N TYR A 545 -11.09 -14.25 -3.59
CA TYR A 545 -9.98 -13.46 -4.15
C TYR A 545 -9.10 -12.85 -3.06
N ARG A 546 -9.71 -12.10 -2.13
CA ARG A 546 -9.02 -11.45 -0.99
C ARG A 546 -9.92 -11.47 0.24
N THR A 547 -9.38 -11.85 1.39
CA THR A 547 -10.06 -11.79 2.71
C THR A 547 -9.05 -11.70 3.85
N SER A 548 -9.42 -11.22 5.04
CA SER A 548 -8.50 -10.90 6.15
C SER A 548 -7.95 -12.13 6.91
N ASN A 549 -6.86 -11.95 7.69
CA ASN A 549 -6.20 -13.03 8.45
C ASN A 549 -7.18 -13.83 9.34
N ASN A 550 -8.10 -13.14 10.00
CA ASN A 550 -9.18 -13.72 10.79
C ASN A 550 -10.54 -13.47 10.13
N SER A 551 -10.65 -13.84 8.85
CA SER A 551 -11.87 -13.64 8.06
C SER A 551 -13.08 -14.36 8.66
N PRO A 552 -14.17 -13.63 8.98
CA PRO A 552 -15.45 -14.24 9.37
C PRO A 552 -15.99 -15.17 8.28
N ILE A 553 -15.73 -14.86 6.99
CA ILE A 553 -16.20 -15.63 5.84
C ILE A 553 -15.52 -17.01 5.79
N VAL A 554 -14.18 -17.04 5.93
CA VAL A 554 -13.44 -18.32 6.04
C VAL A 554 -13.90 -19.10 7.27
N ASN A 555 -14.06 -18.43 8.41
CA ASN A 555 -14.51 -19.07 9.65
C ASN A 555 -15.95 -19.63 9.53
N ALA A 556 -16.82 -19.02 8.72
CA ALA A 556 -18.16 -19.51 8.44
C ALA A 556 -18.17 -20.69 7.45
N LEU A 557 -17.31 -20.66 6.42
CA LEU A 557 -17.15 -21.78 5.48
C LEU A 557 -16.57 -23.03 6.17
N ILE A 558 -15.59 -22.86 7.06
CA ILE A 558 -15.09 -23.94 7.94
C ILE A 558 -16.24 -24.53 8.77
N LYS A 559 -17.01 -23.70 9.48
CA LYS A 559 -18.18 -24.16 10.26
C LYS A 559 -19.25 -24.85 9.43
N ALA A 560 -19.43 -24.46 8.16
CA ALA A 560 -20.35 -25.14 7.28
C ALA A 560 -19.92 -26.58 6.98
N ALA A 561 -18.62 -26.82 6.73
CA ALA A 561 -18.06 -28.15 6.53
C ALA A 561 -18.07 -28.99 7.84
N GLU A 562 -17.73 -28.38 8.98
CA GLU A 562 -17.86 -28.99 10.31
C GLU A 562 -19.32 -29.43 10.60
N ASN A 563 -20.30 -28.64 10.15
CA ASN A 563 -21.73 -28.96 10.20
C ASN A 563 -22.20 -29.95 9.10
N GLY A 564 -21.28 -30.63 8.42
CA GLY A 564 -21.58 -31.68 7.43
C GLY A 564 -22.09 -31.19 6.07
N LYS A 565 -22.01 -29.89 5.78
CA LYS A 565 -22.44 -29.32 4.49
C LYS A 565 -21.37 -29.52 3.43
N GLN A 566 -21.76 -29.69 2.17
CA GLN A 566 -20.83 -29.78 1.05
C GLN A 566 -20.30 -28.38 0.70
N VAL A 567 -19.10 -28.04 1.19
CA VAL A 567 -18.47 -26.74 0.96
C VAL A 567 -17.41 -26.86 -0.15
N ALA A 568 -17.54 -26.05 -1.20
CA ALA A 568 -16.55 -25.92 -2.26
C ALA A 568 -16.06 -24.47 -2.36
N VAL A 569 -14.75 -24.25 -2.44
CA VAL A 569 -14.15 -22.91 -2.42
C VAL A 569 -13.11 -22.78 -3.53
N LEU A 570 -13.29 -21.80 -4.42
CA LEU A 570 -12.33 -21.47 -5.46
C LEU A 570 -11.44 -20.32 -4.98
N VAL A 571 -10.16 -20.60 -4.68
CA VAL A 571 -9.20 -19.64 -4.14
C VAL A 571 -8.25 -19.14 -5.24
N GLU A 572 -8.21 -17.83 -5.42
CA GLU A 572 -7.23 -17.18 -6.31
C GLU A 572 -5.94 -16.92 -5.53
N LEU A 573 -4.91 -17.73 -5.74
CA LEU A 573 -3.63 -17.58 -5.03
C LEU A 573 -2.83 -16.36 -5.50
N LYS A 574 -2.96 -15.93 -6.76
CA LYS A 574 -2.21 -14.79 -7.33
C LYS A 574 -2.92 -13.43 -7.12
N ALA A 575 -3.63 -13.29 -6.00
CA ALA A 575 -4.18 -12.01 -5.55
C ALA A 575 -3.05 -11.13 -4.97
N ARG A 576 -2.71 -10.07 -5.71
CA ARG A 576 -1.55 -9.20 -5.47
C ARG A 576 -1.38 -8.79 -4.00
N PHE A 577 -0.19 -8.98 -3.42
CA PHE A 577 0.18 -8.67 -2.02
C PHE A 577 -0.51 -9.52 -0.94
N ASP A 578 -1.41 -10.42 -1.29
CA ASP A 578 -2.19 -11.23 -0.35
C ASP A 578 -1.87 -12.73 -0.44
N GLU A 579 -0.91 -13.11 -1.30
CA GLU A 579 -0.62 -14.50 -1.70
C GLU A 579 -0.25 -15.37 -0.48
N ALA A 580 0.62 -14.87 0.39
CA ALA A 580 1.02 -15.53 1.64
C ALA A 580 -0.16 -15.84 2.58
N ARG A 581 -1.19 -14.98 2.55
CA ARG A 581 -2.40 -15.10 3.36
C ARG A 581 -3.41 -16.04 2.71
N ASN A 582 -3.51 -16.01 1.39
CA ASN A 582 -4.37 -16.89 0.60
C ASN A 582 -3.90 -18.36 0.72
N VAL A 583 -2.59 -18.62 0.67
CA VAL A 583 -1.99 -19.93 1.02
C VAL A 583 -2.44 -20.36 2.43
N GLY A 584 -2.28 -19.48 3.43
CA GLY A 584 -2.57 -19.78 4.83
C GLY A 584 -4.04 -20.06 5.17
N PHE A 585 -5.01 -19.52 4.43
CA PHE A 585 -6.43 -19.89 4.63
C PHE A 585 -6.91 -21.04 3.74
N ALA A 586 -6.28 -21.29 2.59
CA ALA A 586 -6.58 -22.46 1.77
C ALA A 586 -6.32 -23.76 2.56
N GLN A 587 -5.13 -23.88 3.16
CA GLN A 587 -4.76 -25.00 4.05
C GLN A 587 -5.75 -25.20 5.21
N ARG A 588 -6.30 -24.10 5.76
CA ARG A 588 -7.31 -24.17 6.84
C ARG A 588 -8.67 -24.68 6.36
N LEU A 589 -9.06 -24.36 5.13
CA LEU A 589 -10.29 -24.86 4.51
C LEU A 589 -10.17 -26.34 4.13
N GLU A 590 -9.04 -26.75 3.54
CA GLU A 590 -8.73 -28.16 3.25
C GLU A 590 -8.73 -29.01 4.53
N THR A 591 -8.08 -28.53 5.59
CA THR A 591 -8.04 -29.20 6.91
C THR A 591 -9.43 -29.35 7.53
N ALA A 592 -10.37 -28.44 7.23
CA ALA A 592 -11.76 -28.50 7.66
C ALA A 592 -12.65 -29.40 6.77
N GLY A 593 -12.10 -30.02 5.72
CA GLY A 593 -12.85 -30.86 4.78
C GLY A 593 -13.61 -30.09 3.70
N CYS A 594 -13.31 -28.80 3.47
CA CYS A 594 -13.80 -28.09 2.29
C CYS A 594 -13.11 -28.62 1.02
N ASN A 595 -13.85 -28.75 -0.06
CA ASN A 595 -13.29 -29.00 -1.40
C ASN A 595 -12.69 -27.69 -1.93
N VAL A 596 -11.40 -27.47 -1.67
CA VAL A 596 -10.68 -26.30 -2.17
C VAL A 596 -10.18 -26.56 -3.59
N ALA A 597 -10.55 -25.67 -4.50
CA ALA A 597 -10.00 -25.59 -5.84
C ALA A 597 -9.14 -24.32 -5.95
N TYR A 598 -8.07 -24.42 -6.71
CA TYR A 598 -7.25 -23.26 -7.10
C TYR A 598 -7.65 -22.81 -8.51
N GLY A 599 -7.38 -21.55 -8.85
CA GLY A 599 -7.77 -20.95 -10.13
C GLY A 599 -7.36 -21.76 -11.37
N VAL A 600 -8.15 -21.67 -12.44
CA VAL A 600 -7.82 -22.32 -13.72
C VAL A 600 -6.50 -21.74 -14.23
N LYS A 601 -5.53 -22.61 -14.50
CA LYS A 601 -4.19 -22.23 -14.96
C LYS A 601 -4.23 -21.25 -16.14
N GLY A 602 -3.44 -20.17 -16.07
CA GLY A 602 -3.46 -19.08 -17.04
C GLY A 602 -4.68 -18.13 -16.98
N VAL A 603 -5.68 -18.36 -16.12
CA VAL A 603 -6.91 -17.55 -16.02
C VAL A 603 -7.17 -17.10 -14.58
N LYS A 604 -7.18 -15.78 -14.35
CA LYS A 604 -7.37 -15.22 -13.00
C LYS A 604 -8.84 -15.16 -12.61
N THR A 605 -9.18 -15.75 -11.47
CA THR A 605 -10.55 -15.80 -10.94
C THR A 605 -10.89 -14.49 -10.20
N HIS A 606 -11.43 -13.51 -10.93
CA HIS A 606 -11.78 -12.19 -10.37
C HIS A 606 -13.27 -12.00 -10.04
N SER A 607 -14.13 -12.98 -10.31
CA SER A 607 -15.55 -12.98 -9.90
C SER A 607 -15.69 -13.15 -8.38
N LYS A 608 -16.68 -12.49 -7.77
CA LYS A 608 -17.04 -12.67 -6.35
C LYS A 608 -18.46 -13.18 -6.25
N ALA A 609 -18.58 -14.49 -6.33
CA ALA A 609 -19.85 -15.20 -6.32
C ALA A 609 -19.88 -16.19 -5.15
N SER A 610 -21.04 -16.28 -4.49
CA SER A 610 -21.35 -17.34 -3.53
C SER A 610 -22.71 -17.92 -3.88
N LEU A 611 -22.83 -19.25 -3.79
CA LEU A 611 -24.05 -20.00 -4.02
C LEU A 611 -24.36 -20.82 -2.77
N VAL A 612 -25.59 -20.77 -2.31
CA VAL A 612 -26.11 -21.59 -1.21
C VAL A 612 -27.27 -22.42 -1.76
N VAL A 613 -27.17 -23.76 -1.66
CA VAL A 613 -28.25 -24.66 -2.07
C VAL A 613 -28.99 -25.14 -0.83
N ARG A 614 -30.26 -24.77 -0.73
CA ARG A 614 -31.12 -24.95 0.45
C ARG A 614 -32.32 -25.84 0.13
N ARG A 615 -32.63 -26.79 1.01
CA ARG A 615 -33.83 -27.62 0.89
C ARG A 615 -35.04 -26.87 1.44
N GLU A 616 -36.10 -26.74 0.65
CA GLU A 616 -37.35 -26.10 1.06
C GLU A 616 -38.52 -27.03 0.74
N GLY A 617 -38.95 -27.77 1.77
CA GLY A 617 -39.87 -28.89 1.61
C GLY A 617 -39.28 -29.97 0.70
N SER A 618 -39.93 -30.20 -0.45
CA SER A 618 -39.48 -31.14 -1.48
C SER A 618 -38.56 -30.52 -2.54
N LYS A 619 -38.40 -29.19 -2.57
CA LYS A 619 -37.57 -28.49 -3.56
C LYS A 619 -36.15 -28.22 -3.05
N LEU A 620 -35.23 -28.02 -3.98
CA LEU A 620 -33.95 -27.33 -3.72
C LEU A 620 -34.05 -25.93 -4.30
N VAL A 621 -33.72 -24.92 -3.50
CA VAL A 621 -33.68 -23.51 -3.88
C VAL A 621 -32.22 -23.07 -3.90
N LYS A 622 -31.83 -22.38 -4.96
CA LYS A 622 -30.52 -21.76 -5.12
C LYS A 622 -30.62 -20.32 -4.64
N TYR A 623 -29.72 -19.90 -3.76
CA TYR A 623 -29.54 -18.50 -3.38
C TYR A 623 -28.15 -18.06 -3.79
N VAL A 624 -28.05 -16.97 -4.53
CA VAL A 624 -26.78 -16.40 -5.00
C VAL A 624 -26.50 -15.08 -4.31
N HIS A 625 -25.22 -14.82 -4.06
CA HIS A 625 -24.66 -13.48 -3.87
C HIS A 625 -23.64 -13.23 -4.98
N ILE A 626 -23.79 -12.13 -5.71
CA ILE A 626 -22.87 -11.69 -6.76
C ILE A 626 -22.41 -10.27 -6.41
N GLY A 627 -21.10 -10.05 -6.27
CA GLY A 627 -20.55 -8.75 -5.90
C GLY A 627 -19.42 -8.25 -6.80
N THR A 628 -19.27 -6.93 -6.87
CA THR A 628 -18.07 -6.28 -7.43
C THR A 628 -16.87 -6.41 -6.48
N GLY A 629 -17.18 -6.30 -5.18
CA GLY A 629 -16.24 -6.24 -4.07
C GLY A 629 -15.78 -7.59 -3.54
N ASN A 630 -14.67 -7.56 -2.80
CA ASN A 630 -14.10 -8.74 -2.17
C ASN A 630 -14.88 -9.17 -0.91
N TYR A 631 -14.84 -10.46 -0.59
CA TYR A 631 -15.34 -11.03 0.66
C TYR A 631 -14.44 -10.67 1.86
N ASN A 632 -14.23 -9.37 2.08
CA ASN A 632 -13.34 -8.83 3.11
C ASN A 632 -14.01 -7.66 3.85
N PRO A 633 -14.40 -7.83 5.13
CA PRO A 633 -15.04 -6.76 5.91
C PRO A 633 -14.24 -5.45 5.99
N SER A 634 -12.90 -5.50 5.98
CA SER A 634 -12.09 -4.27 6.11
C SER A 634 -12.13 -3.39 4.86
N THR A 635 -12.09 -3.97 3.66
CA THR A 635 -12.25 -3.20 2.42
C THR A 635 -13.71 -2.81 2.20
N ALA A 636 -14.68 -3.66 2.57
CA ALA A 636 -16.11 -3.35 2.42
C ALA A 636 -16.61 -2.21 3.35
N GLY A 637 -15.79 -1.76 4.31
CA GLY A 637 -16.04 -0.53 5.09
C GLY A 637 -15.46 0.75 4.46
N ILE A 638 -14.73 0.65 3.34
CA ILE A 638 -13.97 1.76 2.74
C ILE A 638 -14.25 1.88 1.22
N TYR A 639 -14.44 0.75 0.53
CA TYR A 639 -14.61 0.65 -0.92
C TYR A 639 -16.09 0.75 -1.29
N THR A 640 -16.38 1.49 -2.37
CA THR A 640 -17.73 1.53 -2.97
C THR A 640 -17.94 0.31 -3.84
N ASP A 641 -18.81 -0.61 -3.40
CA ASP A 641 -19.01 -1.91 -4.03
C ASP A 641 -20.49 -2.33 -3.97
N PHE A 642 -20.98 -3.00 -5.02
CA PHE A 642 -22.31 -3.59 -5.04
C PHE A 642 -22.28 -5.08 -4.67
N GLY A 643 -23.36 -5.54 -4.03
CA GLY A 643 -23.67 -6.95 -3.81
C GLY A 643 -25.15 -7.22 -4.10
N LEU A 644 -25.44 -8.12 -5.04
CA LEU A 644 -26.79 -8.57 -5.38
C LEU A 644 -27.05 -9.91 -4.70
N PHE A 645 -28.13 -10.01 -3.92
CA PHE A 645 -28.69 -11.28 -3.46
C PHE A 645 -29.94 -11.62 -4.26
N SER A 646 -30.01 -12.83 -4.80
CA SER A 646 -31.15 -13.34 -5.54
C SER A 646 -31.42 -14.82 -5.23
N CYS A 647 -32.64 -15.27 -5.52
CA CYS A 647 -32.98 -16.69 -5.64
C CYS A 647 -33.56 -17.03 -7.01
N ASP A 648 -33.26 -16.22 -8.03
CA ASP A 648 -33.60 -16.49 -9.42
C ASP A 648 -32.98 -17.82 -9.91
N GLU A 649 -33.71 -18.51 -10.80
CA GLU A 649 -33.31 -19.83 -11.26
C GLU A 649 -32.23 -19.77 -12.36
N GLU A 650 -32.24 -18.73 -13.20
CA GLU A 650 -31.26 -18.53 -14.29
C GLU A 650 -29.91 -18.08 -13.73
N MET A 651 -29.88 -16.99 -12.94
CA MET A 651 -28.67 -16.58 -12.18
C MET A 651 -28.14 -17.72 -11.29
N GLY A 652 -29.05 -18.49 -10.68
CA GLY A 652 -28.68 -19.67 -9.90
C GLY A 652 -28.04 -20.78 -10.73
N ASN A 653 -28.38 -20.93 -12.01
CA ASN A 653 -27.73 -21.90 -12.91
C ASN A 653 -26.37 -21.39 -13.37
N ASP A 654 -26.25 -20.11 -13.74
CA ASP A 654 -25.00 -19.52 -14.21
C ASP A 654 -23.89 -19.52 -13.16
N VAL A 655 -24.24 -19.37 -11.87
CA VAL A 655 -23.29 -19.49 -10.75
C VAL A 655 -23.07 -20.97 -10.31
N VAL A 656 -23.84 -21.92 -10.84
CA VAL A 656 -23.61 -23.37 -10.64
C VAL A 656 -22.59 -23.92 -11.63
N ASN A 657 -22.56 -23.42 -12.86
CA ASN A 657 -21.75 -23.92 -13.97
C ASN A 657 -20.26 -23.51 -13.87
#